data_AF-M9LYF6-F1
#
_entry.id   AF-M9LYF6-F1
#
_cell.length_a   1.000
_cell.length_b   1.000
_cell.length_c   1.000
_cell.angle_alpha   90.00
_cell.angle_beta   90.00
_cell.angle_gamma   90.00
#
_symmetry.space_group_name_H-M   'P 1'
#
loop_
_entity.id
_entity.type
_entity.pdbx_description
1 polymer ?
#
loop_
_entity_poly.entity_id
_entity_poly.type
_entity_poly.pdbx_seq_one_letter_code
_entity_poly.pdbx_strand_id
1 'polypeptide(L)'
;MTNASSLGNRAATAWRAGLGEASSSSACLSSDWLLSRKAIPLYVLVGIWLVQRLPSLLERLFTPRATYGTAAWVVPAETRHARFLPVESKHAFRYNTLYLALRLDQLETRKLDTGHAFAWKGPVLEPEFVDHAALADRRGVTPAGQLHDAAPHTDTTDAVDQNTDWKAKMRAAERIERRRLEEKRARNDRYTWSLTGLRPSSYLRTQIPLAASAPNTPAAESDTAKAAWISGSVLLKLAYELRERGFLSVGPQDSETTGTHWRSELGHVWTVTMPSVAGITGINPLTVHYCYRPHGFGDETHRSSLRATTGDKRGEFWLVVLEVHNTFSERHIYVLEAGTNEDGAEVLQAAQSSSTAKRGGCDHQWTFPRSFHVSPFNDRGGYYRLFLKEPFAADADASSQAEPQTFALGIRLLLLVEEDNRAGNDDGPSSPRLVKKLMATLDSIAPARASAKGGADAARRTGRRVRPLSSATLYAALMRQPVDLFLTLARILWQAGKLHFAKRLDAFGRPDMVQLSEAVGADADAYDGTGLPPPHNRIEPHRKANGGSDASGGLVYPEPGWAETVAKSYVHALVQRRVHELEQQGEAWSVTIQSTDPADPGIAVASSKSGCTQRTLVLSTRSYGVYVDLMLYTPSRLALLVGSIAGRRWGVSSIDAFDAFFAAQQPLNLQRVRARHLNFILDSHRAASGADREQTLQTLRAFGITIAAAGPHEAQPWSVRVAIASSHFAAVAEKKAFALLGARYVAGTEPWLELSRGVAYVASLKARQHAPVDKASWDTRLGSVRRT
;
A
#
# COMPACT_ATOMS: atom_id res chain seq x y z
N MET A 1 -5.14 22.64 30.75
CA MET A 1 -5.93 22.84 31.98
C MET A 1 -5.34 21.96 33.07
N THR A 2 -4.99 22.62 34.18
CA THR A 2 -4.94 22.13 35.57
C THR A 2 -4.01 20.98 35.97
N ASN A 3 -2.88 21.38 36.56
CA ASN A 3 -2.27 20.90 37.81
C ASN A 3 -2.21 19.38 38.09
N ALA A 4 -1.07 18.78 37.76
CA ALA A 4 -0.57 17.56 38.39
C ALA A 4 0.64 17.91 39.30
N SER A 5 0.41 18.73 40.33
CA SER A 5 1.42 19.16 41.30
C SER A 5 1.11 18.78 42.76
N SER A 6 0.06 17.99 43.04
CA SER A 6 -0.39 17.74 44.41
C SER A 6 -0.20 16.31 44.95
N LEU A 7 0.31 15.36 44.17
CA LEU A 7 0.52 13.97 44.65
C LEU A 7 1.95 13.68 45.17
N GLY A 8 2.88 14.64 45.06
CA GLY A 8 4.28 14.45 45.49
C GLY A 8 4.55 14.67 46.99
N ASN A 9 3.68 15.39 47.71
CA ASN A 9 4.01 15.87 49.06
C ASN A 9 3.60 14.95 50.22
N ARG A 10 2.68 13.99 50.02
CA ARG A 10 2.28 13.05 51.09
C ARG A 10 3.18 11.83 51.23
N ALA A 11 3.81 11.36 50.14
CA ALA A 11 4.78 10.28 50.21
C ALA A 11 6.17 10.77 50.71
N ALA A 12 6.55 12.00 50.37
CA ALA A 12 7.82 12.60 50.79
C ALA A 12 7.86 12.98 52.28
N THR A 13 6.71 13.27 52.89
CA THR A 13 6.60 13.57 54.34
C THR A 13 6.65 12.31 55.20
N ALA A 14 6.06 11.20 54.76
CA ALA A 14 6.18 9.91 55.44
C ALA A 14 7.62 9.35 55.41
N TRP A 15 8.38 9.61 54.34
CA TRP A 15 9.79 9.22 54.23
C TRP A 15 10.74 10.04 55.13
N ARG A 16 10.39 11.30 55.44
CA ARG A 16 11.20 12.16 56.32
C ARG A 16 10.96 11.88 57.81
N ALA A 17 9.79 11.36 58.20
CA ALA A 17 9.47 11.09 59.60
C ALA A 17 10.19 9.84 60.17
N GLY A 18 10.70 8.94 59.32
CA GLY A 18 11.44 7.74 59.75
C GLY A 18 12.96 7.91 59.89
N LEU A 19 13.50 9.12 59.67
CA LEU A 19 14.94 9.40 59.72
C LEU A 19 15.38 10.19 60.95
N GLY A 20 14.44 10.50 61.86
CA GLY A 20 14.68 11.31 63.05
C GLY A 20 14.91 10.50 64.32
N GLU A 21 15.77 9.48 64.29
CA GLU A 21 16.38 8.87 65.50
C GLU A 21 17.43 7.83 65.08
N ALA A 22 18.59 8.31 64.62
CA ALA A 22 19.81 7.51 64.63
C ALA A 22 21.02 8.44 64.65
N SER A 23 21.63 8.52 65.81
CA SER A 23 22.90 9.17 66.11
C SER A 23 24.03 8.76 65.14
N SER A 24 24.81 9.76 64.72
CA SER A 24 26.24 9.68 64.41
C SER A 24 26.80 8.32 63.96
N SER A 25 26.92 8.12 62.65
CA SER A 25 28.08 7.46 62.05
C SER A 25 27.95 7.50 60.53
N SER A 26 29.07 7.81 59.88
CA SER A 26 29.32 7.72 58.45
C SER A 26 29.21 6.27 57.95
N ALA A 27 28.00 5.70 57.98
CA ALA A 27 27.69 4.34 57.54
C ALA A 27 26.72 4.30 56.35
N CYS A 28 26.47 5.45 55.71
CA CYS A 28 25.56 5.52 54.56
C CYS A 28 26.13 4.86 53.29
N LEU A 29 27.37 4.37 53.31
CA LEU A 29 28.07 3.74 52.19
C LEU A 29 28.98 2.58 52.66
N SER A 30 28.52 1.70 53.57
CA SER A 30 29.26 0.44 53.80
C SER A 30 29.04 -0.54 52.64
N SER A 31 30.03 -1.38 52.33
CA SER A 31 29.93 -2.44 51.32
C SER A 31 28.73 -3.36 51.54
N ASP A 32 28.38 -3.57 52.81
CA ASP A 32 27.28 -4.45 53.23
C ASP A 32 25.91 -3.83 52.95
N TRP A 33 25.80 -2.51 52.94
CA TRP A 33 24.57 -1.83 52.55
C TRP A 33 24.33 -1.94 51.05
N LEU A 34 25.38 -1.80 50.23
CA LEU A 34 25.32 -2.00 48.78
C LEU A 34 24.94 -3.44 48.43
N LEU A 35 25.41 -4.44 49.18
CA LEU A 35 25.04 -5.84 48.94
C LEU A 35 23.66 -6.23 49.53
N SER A 36 23.02 -5.34 50.30
CA SER A 36 21.73 -5.59 50.95
C SER A 36 20.54 -5.44 49.99
N ARG A 37 19.46 -6.17 50.24
CA ARG A 37 18.15 -5.98 49.57
C ARG A 37 17.62 -4.55 49.72
N LYS A 38 18.06 -3.80 50.72
CA LYS A 38 17.70 -2.38 50.92
C LYS A 38 18.30 -1.44 49.85
N ALA A 39 19.33 -1.87 49.10
CA ALA A 39 19.92 -1.09 48.01
C ALA A 39 19.22 -1.31 46.64
N ILE A 40 18.24 -2.23 46.54
CA ILE A 40 17.49 -2.48 45.29
C ILE A 40 16.91 -1.18 44.67
N PRO A 41 16.25 -0.28 45.43
CA PRO A 41 15.76 0.98 44.87
C PRO A 41 16.86 1.87 44.31
N LEU A 42 18.04 1.90 44.95
CA LEU A 42 19.20 2.63 44.45
C LEU A 42 19.71 2.02 43.14
N TYR A 43 19.83 0.70 43.06
CA TYR A 43 20.22 0.02 41.81
C TYR A 43 19.21 0.25 40.68
N VAL A 44 17.92 0.29 40.98
CA VAL A 44 16.89 0.64 39.99
C VAL A 44 17.05 2.09 39.52
N LEU A 45 17.28 3.04 40.44
CA LEU A 45 17.51 4.45 40.08
C LEU A 45 18.79 4.64 39.27
N VAL A 46 19.89 3.99 39.65
CA VAL A 46 21.16 3.99 38.91
C VAL A 46 20.97 3.32 37.55
N GLY A 47 20.24 2.21 37.49
CA GLY A 47 19.89 1.54 36.24
C GLY A 47 19.07 2.44 35.30
N ILE A 48 18.05 3.11 35.81
CA ILE A 48 17.25 4.08 35.03
C ILE A 48 18.14 5.24 34.57
N TRP A 49 19.00 5.78 35.43
CA TRP A 49 19.92 6.85 35.08
C TRP A 49 20.92 6.42 33.99
N LEU A 50 21.49 5.21 34.11
CA LEU A 50 22.39 4.63 33.11
C LEU A 50 21.66 4.43 31.78
N VAL A 51 20.46 3.85 31.78
CA VAL A 51 19.64 3.66 30.57
C VAL A 51 19.29 5.00 29.91
N GLN A 52 19.01 6.05 30.69
CA GLN A 52 18.76 7.39 30.14
C GLN A 52 20.01 8.04 29.54
N ARG A 53 21.20 7.75 30.07
CA ARG A 53 22.49 8.32 29.61
C ARG A 53 23.13 7.51 28.48
N LEU A 54 22.86 6.20 28.39
CA LEU A 54 23.44 5.28 27.43
C LEU A 54 23.28 5.73 25.96
N PRO A 55 22.13 6.22 25.48
CA PRO A 55 22.00 6.73 24.11
C PRO A 55 22.93 7.90 23.82
N SER A 56 23.18 8.75 24.82
CA SER A 56 24.06 9.91 24.69
C SER A 56 25.53 9.49 24.71
N LEU A 57 25.89 8.44 25.46
CA LEU A 57 27.23 7.87 25.46
C LEU A 57 27.55 7.17 24.14
N LEU A 58 26.62 6.34 23.63
CA LEU A 58 26.77 5.68 22.34
C LEU A 58 27.00 6.68 21.21
N GLU A 59 26.24 7.77 21.20
CA GLU A 59 26.41 8.84 20.21
C GLU A 59 27.74 9.58 20.35
N ARG A 60 28.22 9.82 21.56
CA ARG A 60 29.49 10.55 21.75
C ARG A 60 30.69 9.72 21.32
N LEU A 61 30.65 8.42 21.56
CA LEU A 61 31.81 7.53 21.37
C LEU A 61 31.84 6.85 20.00
N PHE A 62 30.67 6.55 19.42
CA PHE A 62 30.57 5.66 18.26
C PHE A 62 29.77 6.25 17.08
N THR A 63 29.54 7.57 17.05
CA THR A 63 28.93 8.18 15.87
C THR A 63 29.98 8.40 14.78
N PRO A 64 29.84 7.77 13.60
CA PRO A 64 30.66 8.10 12.45
C PRO A 64 30.45 9.56 12.02
N ARG A 65 31.52 10.19 11.51
CA ARG A 65 31.41 11.49 10.85
C ARG A 65 30.79 11.30 9.47
N ALA A 66 29.93 12.23 9.08
CA ALA A 66 29.40 12.26 7.73
C ALA A 66 30.52 12.63 6.75
N THR A 67 30.60 11.87 5.66
CA THR A 67 31.47 12.10 4.50
C THR A 67 30.64 12.15 3.23
N TYR A 68 31.21 12.59 2.11
CA TYR A 68 30.57 12.56 0.78
C TYR A 68 30.16 11.15 0.32
N GLY A 69 30.75 10.09 0.89
CA GLY A 69 30.39 8.70 0.63
C GLY A 69 29.34 8.13 1.59
N THR A 70 28.71 8.96 2.43
CA THR A 70 27.69 8.49 3.37
C THR A 70 26.47 8.01 2.58
N ALA A 71 26.22 6.71 2.57
CA ALA A 71 25.15 6.07 1.81
C ALA A 71 23.90 5.72 2.66
N ALA A 72 23.90 6.06 3.96
CA ALA A 72 22.80 5.74 4.87
C ALA A 72 22.70 6.67 6.08
N TRP A 73 21.48 7.01 6.49
CA TRP A 73 21.16 7.90 7.60
C TRP A 73 20.05 7.37 8.49
N VAL A 74 20.19 7.59 9.79
CA VAL A 74 19.11 7.47 10.79
C VAL A 74 18.43 8.83 10.91
N VAL A 75 17.12 8.88 10.67
CA VAL A 75 16.34 10.12 10.53
C VAL A 75 15.22 10.15 11.59
N PRO A 76 15.50 10.65 12.80
CA PRO A 76 14.44 11.02 13.74
C PRO A 76 13.60 12.15 13.13
N ALA A 77 12.29 11.92 13.03
CA ALA A 77 11.35 12.82 12.37
C ALA A 77 10.17 13.18 13.29
N GLU A 78 9.50 14.29 12.98
CA GLU A 78 8.24 14.69 13.60
C GLU A 78 7.16 14.71 12.52
N THR A 79 6.05 14.04 12.81
CA THR A 79 4.85 14.06 11.97
C THR A 79 3.80 14.96 12.59
N ARG A 80 3.26 15.90 11.80
CA ARG A 80 2.20 16.81 12.24
C ARG A 80 0.98 16.64 11.36
N HIS A 81 -0.18 16.45 11.99
CA HIS A 81 -1.47 16.35 11.32
C HIS A 81 -2.36 17.51 11.75
N ALA A 82 -3.05 18.12 10.79
CA ALA A 82 -4.06 19.13 11.04
C ALA A 82 -5.25 18.95 10.08
N ARG A 83 -6.44 18.78 10.62
CA ARG A 83 -7.71 18.83 9.89
C ARG A 83 -8.31 20.22 10.04
N PHE A 84 -8.69 20.82 8.93
CA PHE A 84 -9.34 22.14 8.86
C PHE A 84 -10.85 22.04 8.61
N LEU A 85 -11.28 21.03 7.84
CA LEU A 85 -12.69 20.82 7.48
C LEU A 85 -13.19 19.41 7.87
N PRO A 86 -14.48 19.26 8.23
CA PRO A 86 -15.42 20.35 8.56
C PRO A 86 -14.99 21.11 9.83
N VAL A 87 -15.37 22.38 9.96
CA VAL A 87 -14.88 23.32 10.99
C VAL A 87 -15.15 22.79 12.40
N GLU A 88 -16.31 22.18 12.60
CA GLU A 88 -16.77 21.55 13.84
C GLU A 88 -15.84 20.42 14.29
N SER A 89 -15.17 19.76 13.34
CA SER A 89 -14.25 18.65 13.59
C SER A 89 -12.76 19.04 13.58
N LYS A 90 -12.45 20.34 13.48
CA LYS A 90 -11.07 20.86 13.39
C LYS A 90 -10.17 20.28 14.47
N HIS A 91 -9.07 19.66 14.09
CA HIS A 91 -8.23 18.88 15.00
C HIS A 91 -6.78 18.92 14.58
N ALA A 92 -5.85 18.95 15.52
CA ALA A 92 -4.43 18.86 15.21
C ALA A 92 -3.70 18.04 16.27
N PHE A 93 -2.71 17.27 15.83
CA PHE A 93 -1.84 16.51 16.71
C PHE A 93 -0.49 16.26 16.04
N ARG A 94 0.50 15.91 16.85
CA ARG A 94 1.85 15.59 16.39
C ARG A 94 2.41 14.40 17.15
N TYR A 95 3.31 13.66 16.53
CA TYR A 95 4.02 12.55 17.13
C TYR A 95 5.38 12.38 16.46
N ASN A 96 6.30 11.70 17.15
CA ASN A 96 7.63 11.43 16.60
C ASN A 96 7.63 10.11 15.84
N THR A 97 8.47 10.03 14.82
CA THR A 97 8.69 8.84 14.00
C THR A 97 10.18 8.64 13.79
N LEU A 98 10.56 7.45 13.37
CA LEU A 98 11.95 7.09 13.05
C LEU A 98 12.00 6.50 11.65
N TYR A 99 12.74 7.16 10.77
CA TYR A 99 12.97 6.74 9.40
C TYR A 99 14.45 6.40 9.20
N LEU A 100 14.73 5.60 8.18
CA LEU A 100 16.05 5.42 7.60
C LEU A 100 16.04 6.01 6.19
N ALA A 101 17.11 6.72 5.82
CA ALA A 101 17.35 7.13 4.43
C ALA A 101 18.54 6.31 3.90
N LEU A 102 18.32 5.51 2.85
CA LEU A 102 19.25 4.48 2.40
C LEU A 102 19.46 4.55 0.89
N ARG A 103 20.70 4.46 0.41
CA ARG A 103 21.01 4.27 -1.01
C ARG A 103 20.70 2.83 -1.41
N LEU A 104 19.77 2.62 -2.35
CA LEU A 104 19.23 1.28 -2.63
C LEU A 104 20.26 0.30 -3.20
N ASP A 105 21.17 0.76 -4.07
CA ASP A 105 22.25 -0.06 -4.62
C ASP A 105 23.18 -0.60 -3.52
N GLN A 106 23.53 0.22 -2.53
CA GLN A 106 24.37 -0.19 -1.40
C GLN A 106 23.61 -1.03 -0.38
N LEU A 107 22.30 -0.78 -0.22
CA LEU A 107 21.43 -1.59 0.63
C LEU A 107 21.35 -3.03 0.12
N GLU A 108 21.02 -3.20 -1.16
CA GLU A 108 20.76 -4.50 -1.74
C GLU A 108 22.05 -5.26 -2.09
N THR A 109 23.19 -4.57 -2.16
CA THR A 109 24.54 -5.18 -2.13
C THR A 109 25.04 -5.45 -0.71
N ARG A 110 24.21 -5.19 0.32
CA ARG A 110 24.48 -5.45 1.75
C ARG A 110 25.64 -4.66 2.35
N LYS A 111 26.13 -3.61 1.67
CA LYS A 111 27.20 -2.76 2.21
C LYS A 111 26.74 -1.87 3.37
N LEU A 112 25.42 -1.74 3.54
CA LEU A 112 24.80 -0.98 4.64
C LEU A 112 24.44 -1.85 5.85
N ASP A 113 24.71 -3.15 5.82
CA ASP A 113 24.43 -4.06 6.94
C ASP A 113 25.34 -3.72 8.13
N THR A 114 24.75 -3.63 9.31
CA THR A 114 25.44 -3.27 10.57
C THR A 114 25.43 -4.43 11.57
N GLY A 115 25.33 -5.65 11.04
CA GLY A 115 25.19 -6.90 11.78
C GLY A 115 23.87 -6.93 12.57
N HIS A 116 24.00 -6.96 13.90
CA HIS A 116 22.89 -7.10 14.84
C HIS A 116 21.88 -5.94 14.84
N ALA A 117 22.24 -4.74 14.37
CA ALA A 117 21.35 -3.58 14.45
C ALA A 117 20.40 -3.46 13.25
N PHE A 118 20.95 -3.46 12.04
CA PHE A 118 20.23 -3.33 10.77
C PHE A 118 20.79 -4.29 9.72
N ALA A 119 19.92 -4.94 8.97
CA ALA A 119 20.31 -5.73 7.80
C ALA A 119 19.22 -5.76 6.71
N TRP A 120 19.65 -5.85 5.46
CA TRP A 120 18.79 -6.18 4.32
C TRP A 120 18.29 -7.63 4.42
N LYS A 121 16.97 -7.84 4.22
CA LYS A 121 16.33 -9.16 4.33
C LYS A 121 15.91 -9.75 2.99
N GLY A 122 16.35 -9.16 1.88
CA GLY A 122 16.12 -9.69 0.54
C GLY A 122 17.34 -10.43 -0.04
N PRO A 123 17.17 -11.00 -1.25
CA PRO A 123 18.29 -11.47 -2.06
C PRO A 123 19.25 -10.32 -2.38
N VAL A 124 20.47 -10.67 -2.78
CA VAL A 124 21.44 -9.66 -3.25
C VAL A 124 21.02 -9.19 -4.64
N LEU A 125 21.29 -7.93 -4.95
CA LEU A 125 20.92 -7.28 -6.23
C LEU A 125 21.45 -8.00 -7.50
N GLU A 126 22.49 -8.81 -7.38
CA GLU A 126 23.03 -9.60 -8.49
C GLU A 126 21.98 -10.61 -8.99
N PRO A 127 21.91 -10.89 -10.31
CA PRO A 127 21.00 -11.91 -10.85
C PRO A 127 21.28 -13.26 -10.19
N GLU A 128 20.23 -13.86 -9.63
CA GLU A 128 20.28 -15.19 -9.00
C GLU A 128 19.92 -16.34 -9.95
N PHE A 129 19.63 -16.02 -11.21
CA PHE A 129 19.44 -16.97 -12.29
C PHE A 129 20.69 -17.03 -13.16
N VAL A 130 20.88 -18.17 -13.83
CA VAL A 130 21.92 -18.31 -14.84
C VAL A 130 21.42 -17.62 -16.10
N ASP A 131 22.08 -16.53 -16.47
CA ASP A 131 21.84 -15.87 -17.74
C ASP A 131 22.48 -16.72 -18.85
N HIS A 132 21.67 -17.52 -19.53
CA HIS A 132 22.14 -18.42 -20.58
C HIS A 132 22.77 -17.68 -21.77
N ALA A 133 22.36 -16.43 -22.04
CA ALA A 133 22.96 -15.62 -23.11
C ALA A 133 24.35 -15.13 -22.69
N ALA A 134 24.47 -14.52 -21.51
CA ALA A 134 25.78 -14.10 -20.99
C ALA A 134 26.75 -15.27 -20.73
N LEU A 135 26.21 -16.45 -20.39
CA LEU A 135 27.00 -17.67 -20.24
C LEU A 135 27.51 -18.19 -21.59
N ALA A 136 26.70 -18.11 -22.65
CA ALA A 136 27.08 -18.52 -23.99
C ALA A 136 28.22 -17.65 -24.58
N ASP A 137 28.28 -16.39 -24.18
CA ASP A 137 29.34 -15.44 -24.56
C ASP A 137 30.64 -15.60 -23.77
N ARG A 138 30.69 -16.46 -22.74
CA ARG A 138 31.93 -16.68 -21.97
C ARG A 138 32.99 -17.39 -22.82
N ARG A 139 34.21 -16.85 -22.77
CA ARG A 139 35.43 -17.43 -23.36
C ARG A 139 35.67 -18.83 -22.79
N GLY A 140 35.30 -19.87 -23.54
CA GLY A 140 35.37 -21.29 -23.13
C GLY A 140 34.04 -22.06 -23.28
N VAL A 141 32.92 -21.34 -23.43
CA VAL A 141 31.59 -21.88 -23.71
C VAL A 141 31.20 -21.63 -25.18
N THR A 142 31.60 -20.49 -25.74
CA THR A 142 31.37 -20.16 -27.16
C THR A 142 32.08 -21.15 -28.10
N PRO A 143 31.39 -21.75 -29.10
CA PRO A 143 32.03 -22.61 -30.09
C PRO A 143 33.11 -21.85 -30.87
N ALA A 144 34.25 -22.47 -31.12
CA ALA A 144 35.42 -21.83 -31.74
C ALA A 144 35.25 -21.45 -33.25
N GLY A 145 34.04 -21.47 -33.80
CA GLY A 145 33.76 -21.30 -35.24
C GLY A 145 32.87 -20.12 -35.62
N GLN A 146 32.43 -19.27 -34.67
CA GLN A 146 31.55 -18.12 -34.98
C GLN A 146 32.30 -16.82 -35.34
N LEU A 147 33.63 -16.89 -35.51
CA LEU A 147 34.44 -15.79 -36.03
C LEU A 147 34.84 -16.09 -37.48
N HIS A 148 34.08 -15.48 -38.39
CA HIS A 148 34.32 -15.29 -39.84
C HIS A 148 34.09 -16.47 -40.81
N ASP A 149 33.23 -16.16 -41.79
CA ASP A 149 33.06 -16.73 -43.14
C ASP A 149 34.07 -17.80 -43.59
N ALA A 150 33.63 -19.06 -43.63
CA ALA A 150 34.23 -20.07 -44.50
C ALA A 150 33.17 -21.09 -44.98
N ALA A 151 33.34 -21.50 -46.23
CA ALA A 151 32.40 -22.18 -47.13
C ALA A 151 31.79 -23.52 -46.63
N PRO A 152 30.68 -23.99 -47.24
CA PRO A 152 29.90 -25.12 -46.75
C PRO A 152 30.40 -26.45 -47.34
N HIS A 153 31.45 -27.04 -46.77
CA HIS A 153 31.76 -28.45 -46.99
C HIS A 153 32.45 -29.04 -45.75
N THR A 154 31.74 -29.84 -44.96
CA THR A 154 32.26 -30.97 -44.16
C THR A 154 31.11 -31.72 -43.48
N ASP A 155 31.36 -33.00 -43.23
CA ASP A 155 30.43 -34.07 -42.86
C ASP A 155 29.46 -33.76 -41.71
N THR A 156 28.25 -34.32 -41.83
CA THR A 156 27.14 -34.20 -40.87
C THR A 156 27.45 -34.77 -39.47
N THR A 157 28.49 -35.58 -39.31
CA THR A 157 28.92 -36.15 -38.02
C THR A 157 29.64 -35.14 -37.13
N ASP A 158 30.51 -34.29 -37.70
CA ASP A 158 31.32 -33.35 -36.92
C ASP A 158 30.48 -32.18 -36.35
N ALA A 159 29.42 -31.79 -37.05
CA ALA A 159 28.47 -30.77 -36.59
C ALA A 159 27.64 -31.25 -35.39
N VAL A 160 27.31 -32.55 -35.31
CA VAL A 160 26.60 -33.15 -34.17
C VAL A 160 27.52 -33.22 -32.95
N ASP A 161 28.78 -33.59 -33.14
CA ASP A 161 29.77 -33.68 -32.07
C ASP A 161 30.11 -32.29 -31.49
N GLN A 162 30.25 -31.25 -32.31
CA GLN A 162 30.44 -29.88 -31.83
C GLN A 162 29.24 -29.34 -31.04
N ASN A 163 28.01 -29.67 -31.47
CA ASN A 163 26.80 -29.26 -30.76
C ASN A 163 26.65 -29.98 -29.40
N THR A 164 27.04 -31.26 -29.33
CA THR A 164 27.01 -32.02 -28.08
C THR A 164 28.07 -31.55 -27.08
N ASP A 165 29.29 -31.22 -27.55
CA ASP A 165 30.37 -30.63 -26.75
C ASP A 165 30.00 -29.23 -26.24
N TRP A 166 29.43 -28.37 -27.09
CA TRP A 166 28.89 -27.07 -26.68
C TRP A 166 27.82 -27.22 -25.60
N LYS A 167 26.84 -28.13 -25.78
CA LYS A 167 25.83 -28.42 -24.76
C LYS A 167 26.42 -28.97 -23.46
N ALA A 168 27.53 -29.70 -23.53
CA ALA A 168 28.23 -30.20 -22.34
C ALA A 168 28.97 -29.06 -21.61
N LYS A 169 29.65 -28.18 -22.35
CA LYS A 169 30.31 -26.97 -21.83
C LYS A 169 29.31 -25.99 -21.21
N MET A 170 28.18 -25.75 -21.86
CA MET A 170 27.06 -24.96 -21.32
C MET A 170 26.56 -25.55 -19.99
N ARG A 171 26.27 -26.85 -19.94
CA ARG A 171 25.82 -27.51 -18.70
C ARG A 171 26.87 -27.49 -17.59
N ALA A 172 28.15 -27.62 -17.92
CA ALA A 172 29.23 -27.52 -16.95
C ALA A 172 29.38 -26.10 -16.39
N ALA A 173 29.35 -25.10 -17.26
CA ALA A 173 29.40 -23.68 -16.88
C ALA A 173 28.17 -23.28 -16.03
N GLU A 174 26.99 -23.77 -16.39
CA GLU A 174 25.76 -23.58 -15.62
C GLU A 174 25.88 -24.19 -14.21
N ARG A 175 26.40 -25.42 -14.07
CA ARG A 175 26.60 -26.07 -12.76
C ARG A 175 27.57 -25.28 -11.87
N ILE A 176 28.66 -24.76 -12.45
CA ILE A 176 29.64 -23.95 -11.71
C ILE A 176 28.99 -22.65 -11.23
N GLU A 177 28.20 -22.01 -12.08
CA GLU A 177 27.53 -20.77 -11.73
C GLU A 177 26.44 -20.97 -10.68
N ARG A 178 25.61 -22.02 -10.81
CA ARG A 178 24.63 -22.41 -9.79
C ARG A 178 25.30 -22.63 -8.42
N ARG A 179 26.40 -23.40 -8.37
CA ARG A 179 27.15 -23.64 -7.13
C ARG A 179 27.70 -22.35 -6.54
N ARG A 180 28.25 -21.45 -7.37
CA ARG A 180 28.74 -20.14 -6.92
C ARG A 180 27.62 -19.28 -6.34
N LEU A 181 26.43 -19.31 -6.95
CA LEU A 181 25.24 -18.61 -6.45
C LEU A 181 24.75 -19.22 -5.13
N GLU A 182 24.72 -20.54 -5.00
CA GLU A 182 24.37 -21.25 -3.77
C GLU A 182 25.33 -20.94 -2.61
N GLU A 183 26.64 -20.93 -2.85
CA GLU A 183 27.64 -20.56 -1.84
C GLU A 183 27.49 -19.10 -1.40
N LYS A 184 27.17 -18.19 -2.36
CA LYS A 184 26.82 -16.80 -2.05
C LYS A 184 25.56 -16.72 -1.18
N ARG A 185 24.50 -17.46 -1.50
CA ARG A 185 23.26 -17.53 -0.69
C ARG A 185 23.55 -18.02 0.73
N ALA A 186 24.29 -19.11 0.89
CA ALA A 186 24.64 -19.66 2.21
C ALA A 186 25.46 -18.67 3.06
N ARG A 187 26.33 -17.86 2.43
CA ARG A 187 27.05 -16.78 3.14
C ARG A 187 26.11 -15.65 3.55
N ASN A 188 25.16 -15.31 2.67
CA ASN A 188 24.19 -14.25 2.88
C ASN A 188 23.18 -14.58 4.00
N ASP A 189 22.76 -15.83 4.14
CA ASP A 189 21.80 -16.25 5.17
C ASP A 189 22.33 -16.04 6.60
N ARG A 190 23.66 -16.10 6.80
CA ARG A 190 24.29 -15.84 8.11
C ARG A 190 24.11 -14.41 8.62
N TYR A 191 23.86 -13.45 7.74
CA TYR A 191 23.67 -12.03 8.09
C TYR A 191 22.19 -11.65 8.29
N THR A 192 21.28 -12.63 8.29
CA THR A 192 19.84 -12.40 8.41
C THR A 192 19.35 -12.19 9.85
N TRP A 193 20.21 -12.30 10.87
CA TRP A 193 19.81 -11.96 12.25
C TRP A 193 20.13 -10.49 12.56
N SER A 194 19.11 -9.65 12.63
CA SER A 194 19.23 -8.26 13.05
C SER A 194 17.94 -7.79 13.73
N LEU A 195 18.06 -6.83 14.65
CA LEU A 195 16.91 -6.24 15.33
C LEU A 195 16.02 -5.47 14.37
N THR A 196 16.60 -4.77 13.40
CA THR A 196 15.85 -4.03 12.39
C THR A 196 16.22 -4.43 10.98
N GLY A 197 15.33 -4.22 10.01
CA GLY A 197 15.66 -4.53 8.62
C GLY A 197 14.55 -4.18 7.63
N LEU A 198 14.88 -4.28 6.35
CA LEU A 198 13.94 -4.05 5.25
C LEU A 198 13.73 -5.34 4.46
N ARG A 199 12.47 -5.62 4.11
CA ARG A 199 12.07 -6.76 3.29
C ARG A 199 11.56 -6.27 1.93
N PRO A 200 12.01 -6.84 0.81
CA PRO A 200 11.58 -6.41 -0.53
C PRO A 200 10.09 -6.62 -0.78
N SER A 201 9.46 -7.62 -0.16
CA SER A 201 8.02 -7.89 -0.30
C SER A 201 7.12 -6.76 0.24
N SER A 202 7.65 -5.96 1.16
CA SER A 202 6.95 -4.81 1.76
C SER A 202 6.93 -3.58 0.85
N TYR A 203 7.65 -3.57 -0.26
CA TYR A 203 7.79 -2.43 -1.16
C TYR A 203 7.35 -2.75 -2.59
N LEU A 204 6.75 -1.76 -3.22
CA LEU A 204 6.30 -1.75 -4.61
C LEU A 204 5.42 -2.98 -4.97
N ARG A 205 5.38 -3.39 -6.25
CA ARG A 205 4.61 -4.56 -6.71
C ARG A 205 5.18 -5.86 -6.10
N THR A 206 4.31 -6.79 -5.73
CA THR A 206 4.71 -8.14 -5.27
C THR A 206 4.72 -9.17 -6.38
N GLN A 207 3.94 -8.93 -7.43
CA GLN A 207 3.85 -9.79 -8.59
C GLN A 207 4.28 -9.00 -9.82
N ILE A 208 5.21 -9.59 -10.58
CA ILE A 208 5.76 -8.99 -11.80
C ILE A 208 5.26 -9.82 -12.99
N PRO A 209 4.31 -9.30 -13.79
CA PRO A 209 3.88 -9.98 -15.00
C PRO A 209 4.96 -9.81 -16.07
N LEU A 210 5.83 -10.82 -16.24
CA LEU A 210 6.80 -10.86 -17.34
C LEU A 210 6.29 -11.61 -18.57
N ALA A 211 5.28 -12.48 -18.41
CA ALA A 211 4.71 -13.27 -19.49
C ALA A 211 3.22 -12.94 -19.66
N ALA A 212 2.86 -12.38 -20.81
CA ALA A 212 1.51 -12.51 -21.36
C ALA A 212 1.37 -13.89 -22.01
N SER A 213 1.52 -14.97 -21.22
CA SER A 213 1.07 -16.26 -21.71
C SER A 213 -0.46 -16.26 -21.68
N ALA A 214 -1.08 -16.67 -22.78
CA ALA A 214 -2.50 -17.00 -22.80
C ALA A 214 -2.83 -17.86 -21.57
N PRO A 215 -4.05 -17.78 -21.00
CA PRO A 215 -4.41 -18.36 -19.69
C PRO A 215 -4.12 -19.87 -19.50
N ASN A 216 -3.69 -20.59 -20.54
CA ASN A 216 -3.39 -22.02 -20.54
C ASN A 216 -1.96 -22.39 -20.98
N THR A 217 -1.01 -21.44 -21.13
CA THR A 217 0.38 -21.76 -21.48
C THR A 217 1.30 -21.53 -20.28
N PRO A 218 2.04 -22.55 -19.79
CA PRO A 218 2.99 -22.35 -18.70
C PRO A 218 4.06 -21.34 -19.12
N ALA A 219 4.33 -20.35 -18.27
CA ALA A 219 5.42 -19.41 -18.49
C ALA A 219 6.74 -20.17 -18.59
N ALA A 220 7.67 -19.69 -19.42
CA ALA A 220 8.99 -20.28 -19.52
C ALA A 220 9.69 -20.21 -18.14
N GLU A 221 10.46 -21.25 -17.77
CA GLU A 221 11.16 -21.32 -16.48
C GLU A 221 12.07 -20.09 -16.25
N SER A 222 12.69 -19.58 -17.33
CA SER A 222 13.47 -18.34 -17.34
C SER A 222 12.69 -17.11 -16.87
N ASP A 223 11.45 -16.95 -17.33
CA ASP A 223 10.62 -15.78 -17.04
C ASP A 223 10.16 -15.80 -15.58
N THR A 224 9.85 -16.98 -15.05
CA THR A 224 9.50 -17.14 -13.64
C THR A 224 10.67 -16.82 -12.72
N ALA A 225 11.89 -17.24 -13.08
CA ALA A 225 13.10 -16.92 -12.33
C ALA A 225 13.44 -15.43 -12.38
N LYS A 226 13.29 -14.80 -13.55
CA LYS A 226 13.48 -13.35 -13.73
C LYS A 226 12.46 -12.53 -12.94
N ALA A 227 11.19 -12.95 -12.94
CA ALA A 227 10.14 -12.32 -12.15
C ALA A 227 10.43 -12.42 -10.65
N ALA A 228 10.92 -13.56 -10.17
CA ALA A 228 11.34 -13.75 -8.79
C ALA A 228 12.55 -12.88 -8.42
N TRP A 229 13.53 -12.73 -9.32
CA TRP A 229 14.68 -11.84 -9.13
C TRP A 229 14.27 -10.37 -9.01
N ILE A 230 13.45 -9.87 -9.95
CA ILE A 230 12.90 -8.51 -9.88
C ILE A 230 12.09 -8.33 -8.59
N SER A 231 11.26 -9.32 -8.24
CA SER A 231 10.43 -9.30 -7.02
C SER A 231 11.26 -9.27 -5.72
N GLY A 232 12.52 -9.70 -5.78
CA GLY A 232 13.46 -9.71 -4.67
C GLY A 232 14.16 -8.38 -4.38
N SER A 233 14.04 -7.38 -5.25
CA SER A 233 14.74 -6.09 -5.14
C SER A 233 13.75 -4.93 -5.13
N VAL A 234 13.98 -3.90 -4.30
CA VAL A 234 13.21 -2.66 -4.36
C VAL A 234 13.67 -1.84 -5.57
N LEU A 235 14.97 -1.79 -5.83
CA LEU A 235 15.55 -1.05 -6.95
C LEU A 235 15.07 -1.57 -8.31
N LEU A 236 15.05 -2.89 -8.52
CA LEU A 236 14.59 -3.49 -9.77
C LEU A 236 13.09 -3.28 -9.95
N LYS A 237 12.28 -3.45 -8.89
CA LYS A 237 10.85 -3.10 -8.95
C LYS A 237 10.63 -1.64 -9.32
N LEU A 238 11.43 -0.73 -8.77
CA LEU A 238 11.31 0.69 -9.06
C LEU A 238 11.63 0.96 -10.53
N ALA A 239 12.74 0.40 -11.04
CA ALA A 239 13.10 0.51 -12.44
C ALA A 239 12.04 -0.12 -13.37
N TYR A 240 11.47 -1.26 -12.98
CA TYR A 240 10.35 -1.90 -13.67
C TYR A 240 9.14 -0.95 -13.76
N GLU A 241 8.70 -0.37 -12.64
CA GLU A 241 7.56 0.57 -12.63
C GLU A 241 7.83 1.85 -13.42
N LEU A 242 9.04 2.40 -13.35
CA LEU A 242 9.41 3.58 -14.13
C LEU A 242 9.41 3.27 -15.63
N ARG A 243 9.83 2.06 -16.03
CA ARG A 243 9.75 1.60 -17.41
C ARG A 243 8.30 1.42 -17.88
N GLU A 244 7.48 0.71 -17.10
CA GLU A 244 6.05 0.48 -17.43
C GLU A 244 5.26 1.79 -17.56
N ARG A 245 5.68 2.85 -16.87
CA ARG A 245 5.04 4.17 -16.91
C ARG A 245 5.69 5.13 -17.91
N GLY A 246 6.65 4.67 -18.72
CA GLY A 246 7.28 5.46 -19.78
C GLY A 246 8.34 6.47 -19.32
N PHE A 247 8.79 6.43 -18.06
CA PHE A 247 9.87 7.30 -17.56
C PHE A 247 11.28 6.78 -17.91
N LEU A 248 11.41 5.47 -18.16
CA LEU A 248 12.65 4.85 -18.63
C LEU A 248 12.45 4.27 -20.03
N SER A 249 13.47 4.38 -20.90
CA SER A 249 13.42 3.75 -22.23
C SER A 249 13.60 2.23 -22.15
N VAL A 250 14.38 1.74 -21.17
CA VAL A 250 14.65 0.32 -20.92
C VAL A 250 14.51 0.03 -19.43
N GLY A 251 13.87 -1.08 -19.09
CA GLY A 251 13.77 -1.58 -17.71
C GLY A 251 14.47 -2.94 -17.51
N PRO A 252 14.48 -3.47 -16.28
CA PRO A 252 15.01 -4.82 -16.00
C PRO A 252 14.23 -5.94 -16.71
N GLN A 253 12.99 -5.68 -17.17
CA GLN A 253 12.25 -6.58 -18.03
C GLN A 253 12.85 -6.67 -19.45
N ASP A 254 13.44 -5.58 -19.96
CA ASP A 254 13.89 -5.40 -21.35
C ASP A 254 15.40 -5.53 -21.56
N SER A 255 16.18 -5.62 -20.47
CA SER A 255 17.64 -5.48 -20.53
C SER A 255 18.37 -6.55 -21.35
N GLU A 256 17.72 -7.67 -21.65
CA GLU A 256 18.26 -8.76 -22.49
C GLU A 256 18.06 -8.50 -23.99
N THR A 257 17.01 -7.78 -24.38
CA THR A 257 16.62 -7.64 -25.80
C THR A 257 17.21 -6.40 -26.47
N THR A 258 17.49 -5.36 -25.68
CA THR A 258 17.85 -4.03 -26.20
C THR A 258 19.34 -3.72 -26.16
N GLY A 259 20.16 -4.54 -25.49
CA GLY A 259 21.61 -4.34 -25.34
C GLY A 259 22.03 -3.10 -24.53
N THR A 260 21.06 -2.31 -24.05
CA THR A 260 21.26 -1.12 -23.22
C THR A 260 20.79 -1.40 -21.80
N HIS A 261 21.55 -0.95 -20.81
CA HIS A 261 21.25 -1.25 -19.40
C HIS A 261 20.52 -0.06 -18.77
N TRP A 262 19.35 -0.28 -18.15
CA TRP A 262 18.50 0.77 -17.54
C TRP A 262 19.21 1.76 -16.59
N ARG A 263 20.36 1.39 -16.00
CA ARG A 263 21.24 2.29 -15.23
C ARG A 263 21.93 3.39 -16.06
N SER A 264 21.87 3.35 -17.38
CA SER A 264 22.30 4.47 -18.23
C SER A 264 21.41 5.70 -18.05
N GLU A 265 20.18 5.51 -17.57
CA GLU A 265 19.19 6.58 -17.34
C GLU A 265 18.84 6.79 -15.87
N LEU A 266 18.94 5.74 -15.04
CA LEU A 266 18.67 5.80 -13.60
C LEU A 266 19.96 5.71 -12.80
N GLY A 267 20.32 6.82 -12.13
CA GLY A 267 21.50 6.93 -11.28
C GLY A 267 21.22 6.50 -9.84
N HIS A 268 21.63 7.35 -8.87
CA HIS A 268 21.41 7.05 -7.46
C HIS A 268 19.94 7.05 -7.11
N VAL A 269 19.51 6.08 -6.28
CA VAL A 269 18.17 6.05 -5.70
C VAL A 269 18.28 6.01 -4.18
N TRP A 270 17.64 6.97 -3.54
CA TRP A 270 17.59 7.12 -2.08
C TRP A 270 16.19 6.83 -1.58
N THR A 271 16.04 5.82 -0.72
CA THR A 271 14.75 5.45 -0.13
C THR A 271 14.68 5.89 1.31
N VAL A 272 13.63 6.64 1.65
CA VAL A 272 13.28 7.03 3.01
C VAL A 272 12.09 6.21 3.47
N THR A 273 12.31 5.35 4.46
CA THR A 273 11.29 4.40 4.94
C THR A 273 11.46 4.08 6.42
N MET A 274 10.38 3.61 7.06
CA MET A 274 10.45 3.07 8.42
C MET A 274 11.00 1.64 8.40
N PRO A 275 12.00 1.31 9.23
CA PRO A 275 12.49 -0.06 9.31
C PRO A 275 11.49 -0.97 10.05
N SER A 276 11.52 -2.27 9.74
CA SER A 276 10.89 -3.26 10.62
C SER A 276 11.70 -3.39 11.92
N VAL A 277 11.04 -3.69 13.04
CA VAL A 277 11.69 -3.91 14.34
C VAL A 277 11.26 -5.28 14.87
N ALA A 278 12.22 -6.16 15.13
CA ALA A 278 12.03 -7.56 15.50
C ALA A 278 11.09 -8.31 14.53
N GLY A 279 11.17 -7.99 13.23
CA GLY A 279 10.29 -8.56 12.19
C GLY A 279 8.88 -7.96 12.13
N ILE A 280 8.52 -7.10 13.07
CA ILE A 280 7.25 -6.36 13.06
C ILE A 280 7.44 -5.10 12.22
N THR A 281 6.74 -5.04 11.09
CA THR A 281 6.59 -3.82 10.30
C THR A 281 5.57 -2.93 10.98
N GLY A 282 5.99 -1.75 11.45
CA GLY A 282 5.04 -0.73 11.92
C GLY A 282 4.15 -0.23 10.77
N ILE A 283 3.19 0.63 11.08
CA ILE A 283 2.43 1.34 10.04
C ILE A 283 3.39 2.34 9.40
N ASN A 284 3.96 1.96 8.26
CA ASN A 284 4.76 2.83 7.42
C ASN A 284 3.84 3.47 6.38
N PRO A 285 3.22 4.65 6.65
CA PRO A 285 2.20 5.18 5.75
C PRO A 285 2.78 5.69 4.43
N LEU A 286 4.07 6.04 4.40
CA LEU A 286 4.72 6.67 3.25
C LEU A 286 6.19 6.25 3.17
N THR A 287 6.54 5.62 2.05
CA THR A 287 7.91 5.42 1.60
C THR A 287 8.20 6.40 0.48
N VAL A 288 9.36 7.05 0.50
CA VAL A 288 9.75 8.04 -0.52
C VAL A 288 11.03 7.60 -1.20
N HIS A 289 11.00 7.47 -2.52
CA HIS A 289 12.18 7.21 -3.34
C HIS A 289 12.58 8.49 -4.07
N TYR A 290 13.76 9.02 -3.76
CA TYR A 290 14.37 10.11 -4.50
C TYR A 290 15.27 9.52 -5.58
N CYS A 291 14.95 9.77 -6.84
CA CYS A 291 15.69 9.29 -7.99
C CYS A 291 16.52 10.42 -8.61
N TYR A 292 17.76 10.10 -8.95
CA TYR A 292 18.69 11.03 -9.56
C TYR A 292 19.12 10.50 -10.92
N ARG A 293 19.43 11.40 -11.86
CA ARG A 293 20.10 11.00 -13.10
C ARG A 293 21.54 10.55 -12.81
N PRO A 294 22.15 9.75 -13.70
CA PRO A 294 23.59 9.54 -13.69
C PRO A 294 24.34 10.87 -13.76
N HIS A 295 25.52 10.94 -13.16
CA HIS A 295 26.35 12.14 -13.22
C HIS A 295 26.78 12.41 -14.67
N GLY A 296 26.59 13.64 -15.17
CA GLY A 296 26.87 14.02 -16.56
C GLY A 296 25.88 13.47 -17.59
N PHE A 297 24.68 13.06 -17.15
CA PHE A 297 23.63 12.61 -18.05
C PHE A 297 23.18 13.74 -18.99
N GLY A 298 23.30 13.53 -20.31
CA GLY A 298 22.91 14.52 -21.34
C GLY A 298 24.07 15.26 -22.01
N ASP A 299 25.30 15.17 -21.50
CA ASP A 299 26.47 15.78 -22.16
C ASP A 299 26.93 14.97 -23.38
N GLU A 300 26.89 15.60 -24.57
CA GLU A 300 27.23 14.95 -25.86
C GLU A 300 28.68 14.44 -25.93
N THR A 301 29.58 14.98 -25.11
CA THR A 301 31.01 14.63 -25.06
C THR A 301 31.30 13.25 -24.45
N HIS A 302 30.31 12.59 -23.82
CA HIS A 302 30.52 11.36 -23.05
C HIS A 302 30.01 10.05 -23.68
N ARG A 303 29.50 10.08 -24.93
CA ARG A 303 28.99 8.87 -25.62
C ARG A 303 30.03 7.74 -25.80
N SER A 304 31.32 7.98 -25.59
CA SER A 304 32.38 6.97 -25.83
C SER A 304 32.96 6.27 -24.60
N SER A 305 32.46 6.50 -23.37
CA SER A 305 33.04 5.89 -22.16
C SER A 305 32.01 5.20 -21.26
N LEU A 306 31.27 4.24 -21.81
CA LEU A 306 30.57 3.19 -21.06
C LEU A 306 31.59 2.20 -20.45
N ARG A 307 32.45 2.68 -19.56
CA ARG A 307 33.21 1.88 -18.60
C ARG A 307 33.10 2.53 -17.23
N ALA A 308 32.02 2.18 -16.52
CA ALA A 308 31.91 1.99 -15.06
C ALA A 308 32.99 2.60 -14.11
N THR A 309 33.42 3.84 -14.34
CA THR A 309 34.46 4.53 -13.53
C THR A 309 34.24 6.04 -13.50
N THR A 310 33.03 6.53 -13.76
CA THR A 310 32.62 7.82 -13.18
C THR A 310 32.48 7.58 -11.67
N GLY A 311 33.21 8.34 -10.85
CA GLY A 311 33.19 8.18 -9.39
C GLY A 311 31.77 8.16 -8.83
N ASP A 312 31.58 7.61 -7.63
CA ASP A 312 30.32 7.45 -6.88
C ASP A 312 29.65 8.80 -6.51
N LYS A 313 29.47 9.66 -7.51
CA LYS A 313 28.92 11.01 -7.44
C LYS A 313 27.46 10.96 -7.86
N ARG A 314 26.62 11.66 -7.08
CA ARG A 314 25.21 11.85 -7.36
C ARG A 314 25.06 12.82 -8.55
N GLY A 315 24.19 12.48 -9.50
CA GLY A 315 23.79 13.42 -10.56
C GLY A 315 22.65 14.34 -10.10
N GLU A 316 21.98 14.98 -11.06
CA GLU A 316 20.87 15.91 -10.79
C GLU A 316 19.63 15.18 -10.26
N PHE A 317 18.86 15.86 -9.41
CA PHE A 317 17.57 15.36 -8.93
C PHE A 317 16.60 15.26 -10.11
N TRP A 318 16.01 14.08 -10.29
CA TRP A 318 15.17 13.79 -11.46
C TRP A 318 13.70 13.70 -11.09
N LEU A 319 13.35 12.79 -10.18
CA LEU A 319 11.96 12.55 -9.81
C LEU A 319 11.85 11.99 -8.39
N VAL A 320 10.67 12.13 -7.82
CA VAL A 320 10.30 11.48 -6.57
C VAL A 320 9.18 10.47 -6.81
N VAL A 321 9.32 9.28 -6.22
CA VAL A 321 8.25 8.29 -6.14
C VAL A 321 7.72 8.22 -4.72
N LEU A 322 6.44 8.55 -4.56
CA LEU A 322 5.73 8.42 -3.29
C LEU A 322 4.99 7.08 -3.28
N GLU A 323 5.52 6.11 -2.53
CA GLU A 323 4.82 4.86 -2.25
C GLU A 323 3.98 5.03 -0.98
N VAL A 324 2.66 5.00 -1.16
CA VAL A 324 1.71 5.15 -0.07
C VAL A 324 1.17 3.78 0.31
N HIS A 325 1.33 3.44 1.59
CA HIS A 325 0.77 2.22 2.16
C HIS A 325 -0.48 2.56 2.95
N ASN A 326 -1.59 1.93 2.56
CA ASN A 326 -2.85 2.09 3.25
C ASN A 326 -2.99 1.08 4.39
N THR A 327 -3.84 1.38 5.38
CA THR A 327 -4.16 0.44 6.48
C THR A 327 -4.96 -0.78 6.02
N PHE A 328 -5.39 -0.79 4.75
CA PHE A 328 -6.13 -1.89 4.11
C PHE A 328 -5.25 -2.83 3.28
N SER A 329 -3.92 -2.78 3.49
CA SER A 329 -2.92 -3.55 2.74
C SER A 329 -2.86 -3.21 1.25
N GLU A 330 -3.36 -2.03 0.87
CA GLU A 330 -3.27 -1.48 -0.48
C GLU A 330 -2.00 -0.65 -0.62
N ARG A 331 -1.38 -0.70 -1.80
CA ARG A 331 -0.23 0.16 -2.14
C ARG A 331 -0.52 0.96 -3.40
N HIS A 332 -0.16 2.24 -3.36
CA HIS A 332 -0.28 3.16 -4.50
C HIS A 332 1.03 3.91 -4.67
N ILE A 333 1.37 4.26 -5.91
CA ILE A 333 2.55 5.07 -6.20
C ILE A 333 2.20 6.31 -7.04
N TYR A 334 2.79 7.44 -6.64
CA TYR A 334 2.83 8.67 -7.45
C TYR A 334 4.25 8.90 -7.91
N VAL A 335 4.43 9.11 -9.21
CA VAL A 335 5.71 9.49 -9.82
C VAL A 335 5.60 10.97 -10.18
N LEU A 336 6.48 11.79 -9.60
CA LEU A 336 6.48 13.25 -9.78
C LEU A 336 7.87 13.65 -10.28
N GLU A 337 7.94 14.07 -11.52
CA GLU A 337 9.18 14.49 -12.18
C GLU A 337 9.47 15.97 -11.89
N ALA A 338 10.73 16.27 -11.57
CA ALA A 338 11.20 17.62 -11.34
C ALA A 338 11.16 18.42 -12.64
N GLY A 339 10.65 19.66 -12.57
CA GLY A 339 10.48 20.54 -13.73
C GLY A 339 9.28 20.19 -14.64
N THR A 340 8.72 18.99 -14.57
CA THR A 340 7.54 18.57 -15.33
C THR A 340 6.28 18.67 -14.48
N ASN A 341 5.25 19.40 -14.93
CA ASN A 341 3.98 19.57 -14.22
C ASN A 341 4.14 20.08 -12.76
N GLU A 342 5.23 20.78 -12.46
CA GLU A 342 5.39 21.49 -11.20
C GLU A 342 4.43 22.68 -11.15
N ASP A 343 3.90 22.97 -9.96
CA ASP A 343 3.05 24.14 -9.77
C ASP A 343 3.89 25.41 -10.02
N GLY A 344 3.76 25.99 -11.21
CA GLY A 344 4.51 27.18 -11.63
C GLY A 344 4.20 28.42 -10.78
N ALA A 345 5.10 29.40 -10.83
CA ALA A 345 4.91 30.71 -10.19
C ALA A 345 3.70 31.49 -10.78
N GLU A 346 3.19 31.12 -11.95
CA GLU A 346 2.09 31.81 -12.62
C GLU A 346 0.70 31.52 -12.01
N VAL A 347 0.49 30.37 -11.38
CA VAL A 347 -0.73 30.10 -10.59
C VAL A 347 -0.83 31.02 -9.36
N LEU A 348 0.28 31.69 -9.01
CA LEU A 348 0.35 32.65 -7.90
C LEU A 348 -0.12 34.05 -8.27
N GLN A 349 -0.31 34.37 -9.56
CA GLN A 349 -0.82 35.69 -9.98
C GLN A 349 -2.36 35.77 -10.00
N ALA A 350 -3.07 34.66 -10.21
CA ALA A 350 -4.54 34.65 -10.14
C ALA A 350 -5.07 34.68 -8.70
N ALA A 351 -4.23 34.36 -7.70
CA ALA A 351 -4.56 34.40 -6.28
C ALA A 351 -3.96 35.63 -5.58
N GLN A 352 -4.22 36.83 -6.10
CA GLN A 352 -3.77 38.13 -5.53
C GLN A 352 -4.43 38.53 -4.20
N SER A 353 -4.78 37.57 -3.33
CA SER A 353 -5.28 37.87 -1.99
C SER A 353 -5.00 36.77 -0.95
N SER A 354 -3.83 36.11 -0.98
CA SER A 354 -3.16 35.59 0.25
C SER A 354 -1.83 34.89 -0.01
N SER A 355 -0.72 35.62 0.13
CA SER A 355 0.60 35.14 0.57
C SER A 355 1.02 33.67 0.30
N THR A 356 0.99 33.20 -0.94
CA THR A 356 1.63 31.92 -1.31
C THR A 356 2.65 32.08 -2.44
N ALA A 357 3.52 33.09 -2.36
CA ALA A 357 4.87 32.97 -2.96
C ALA A 357 5.49 31.62 -2.55
N LYS A 358 6.28 30.97 -3.42
CA LYS A 358 7.07 29.74 -3.10
C LYS A 358 7.44 29.76 -1.63
N ARG A 359 6.77 28.92 -0.84
CA ARG A 359 6.83 29.07 0.62
C ARG A 359 8.26 28.72 1.02
N GLY A 360 9.00 29.69 1.55
CA GLY A 360 10.42 29.52 1.83
C GLY A 360 10.72 28.21 2.56
N GLY A 361 11.61 27.39 1.98
CA GLY A 361 12.09 26.13 2.55
C GLY A 361 11.65 24.82 1.88
N CYS A 362 10.92 24.86 0.75
CA CYS A 362 10.66 23.71 -0.11
C CYS A 362 11.16 23.99 -1.54
N ASP A 363 11.71 22.96 -2.17
CA ASP A 363 12.39 23.09 -3.47
C ASP A 363 11.43 22.79 -4.63
N HIS A 364 10.53 21.82 -4.44
CA HIS A 364 9.56 21.39 -5.44
C HIS A 364 8.12 21.38 -4.92
N GLN A 365 7.17 21.57 -5.83
CA GLN A 365 5.73 21.56 -5.53
C GLN A 365 4.91 20.97 -6.68
N TRP A 366 3.97 20.08 -6.36
CA TRP A 366 3.03 19.50 -7.33
C TRP A 366 1.60 19.45 -6.77
N THR A 367 0.60 19.70 -7.60
CA THR A 367 -0.81 19.41 -7.33
C THR A 367 -1.31 18.29 -8.25
N PHE A 368 -1.80 17.19 -7.67
CA PHE A 368 -2.26 16.01 -8.43
C PHE A 368 -3.52 15.39 -7.81
N PRO A 369 -4.36 14.70 -8.61
CA PRO A 369 -5.61 14.11 -8.12
C PRO A 369 -5.33 12.97 -7.14
N ARG A 370 -6.17 12.88 -6.11
CA ARG A 370 -6.11 11.79 -5.14
C ARG A 370 -6.68 10.50 -5.76
N SER A 371 -6.00 9.38 -5.54
CA SER A 371 -6.38 8.08 -6.10
C SER A 371 -6.65 6.98 -5.07
N PHE A 372 -6.41 7.21 -3.77
CA PHE A 372 -6.55 6.16 -2.73
C PHE A 372 -7.22 6.64 -1.43
N HIS A 373 -7.67 5.68 -0.61
CA HIS A 373 -8.49 5.93 0.58
C HIS A 373 -7.70 5.78 1.90
N VAL A 374 -7.15 6.86 2.44
CA VAL A 374 -6.22 6.81 3.60
C VAL A 374 -6.90 6.89 4.96
N SER A 375 -8.17 7.30 5.00
CA SER A 375 -8.87 7.56 6.26
C SER A 375 -10.36 7.35 6.10
N PRO A 376 -11.00 6.60 7.03
CA PRO A 376 -12.44 6.42 7.00
C PRO A 376 -13.19 7.73 7.19
N PHE A 377 -12.55 8.82 7.63
CA PHE A 377 -13.21 10.11 7.82
C PHE A 377 -13.14 11.04 6.59
N ASN A 378 -12.66 10.53 5.45
CA ASN A 378 -12.58 11.29 4.22
C ASN A 378 -13.05 10.43 3.05
N ASP A 379 -13.85 11.03 2.17
CA ASP A 379 -14.13 10.51 0.84
C ASP A 379 -12.83 10.40 0.00
N ARG A 380 -12.88 9.79 -1.18
CA ARG A 380 -11.73 9.61 -2.09
C ARG A 380 -11.50 10.79 -3.03
N GLY A 381 -12.39 11.78 -3.02
CA GLY A 381 -12.26 13.00 -3.82
C GLY A 381 -11.17 13.96 -3.33
N GLY A 382 -10.94 14.97 -4.15
CA GLY A 382 -9.98 16.04 -3.94
C GLY A 382 -8.60 15.81 -4.56
N TYR A 383 -7.72 16.75 -4.27
CA TYR A 383 -6.37 16.84 -4.80
C TYR A 383 -5.35 16.83 -3.67
N TYR A 384 -4.20 16.23 -3.91
CA TYR A 384 -3.04 16.43 -3.06
C TYR A 384 -2.18 17.54 -3.62
N ARG A 385 -1.71 18.43 -2.74
CA ARG A 385 -0.59 19.33 -3.01
C ARG A 385 0.60 18.93 -2.18
N LEU A 386 1.64 18.44 -2.84
CA LEU A 386 2.91 18.07 -2.23
C LEU A 386 3.86 19.27 -2.26
N PHE A 387 4.53 19.50 -1.14
CA PHE A 387 5.71 20.34 -1.04
C PHE A 387 6.86 19.44 -0.61
N LEU A 388 7.91 19.39 -1.41
CA LEU A 388 9.07 18.53 -1.22
C LEU A 388 10.31 19.38 -1.04
N LYS A 389 11.11 19.03 -0.03
CA LYS A 389 12.49 19.47 0.09
C LYS A 389 13.41 18.40 -0.50
N GLU A 390 14.29 18.81 -1.40
CA GLU A 390 15.36 17.95 -1.88
C GLU A 390 16.32 17.68 -0.71
N PRO A 391 16.59 16.41 -0.38
CA PRO A 391 17.27 16.07 0.87
C PRO A 391 18.72 16.54 0.95
N PHE A 392 19.31 16.94 -0.18
CA PHE A 392 20.71 17.31 -0.33
C PHE A 392 20.95 18.68 -1.01
N ALA A 393 19.93 19.53 -1.15
CA ALA A 393 20.04 20.83 -1.85
C ALA A 393 21.19 21.72 -1.32
N ALA A 394 21.49 21.66 -0.02
CA ALA A 394 22.58 22.43 0.58
C ALA A 394 23.99 22.03 0.08
N ASP A 395 24.13 20.87 -0.55
CA ASP A 395 25.40 20.41 -1.14
C ASP A 395 25.66 21.03 -2.52
N ALA A 396 24.63 21.53 -3.22
CA ALA A 396 24.75 22.03 -4.60
C ALA A 396 25.41 23.43 -4.68
N ASP A 397 25.22 24.26 -3.66
CA ASP A 397 25.81 25.60 -3.56
C ASP A 397 27.28 25.57 -3.06
N ALA A 398 27.78 24.39 -2.67
CA ALA A 398 29.08 24.24 -2.03
C ALA A 398 30.22 24.02 -3.04
N SER A 399 30.70 25.11 -3.64
CA SER A 399 32.07 25.24 -4.17
C SER A 399 33.16 25.16 -3.07
N SER A 400 32.77 24.95 -1.82
CA SER A 400 33.64 24.81 -0.66
C SER A 400 33.72 23.35 -0.21
N GLN A 401 34.85 22.69 -0.49
CA GLN A 401 35.15 21.28 -0.18
C GLN A 401 35.15 20.89 1.32
N ALA A 402 34.60 21.71 2.23
CA ALA A 402 34.85 21.61 3.67
C ALA A 402 33.63 21.25 4.55
N GLU A 403 32.39 21.38 4.08
CA GLU A 403 31.20 21.07 4.91
C GLU A 403 30.77 19.59 4.70
N PRO A 404 30.49 18.83 5.78
CA PRO A 404 30.02 17.45 5.68
C PRO A 404 28.59 17.41 5.14
N GLN A 405 28.33 16.48 4.21
CA GLN A 405 27.01 16.21 3.63
C GLN A 405 25.92 16.18 4.71
N THR A 406 24.85 16.96 4.56
CA THR A 406 23.74 16.94 5.52
C THR A 406 22.46 16.44 4.86
N PHE A 407 21.81 15.46 5.47
CA PHE A 407 20.52 14.96 5.02
C PHE A 407 19.38 15.67 5.76
N ALA A 408 18.45 16.28 5.02
CA ALA A 408 17.26 16.91 5.58
C ALA A 408 15.98 16.33 4.96
N LEU A 409 15.08 15.80 5.81
CA LEU A 409 13.77 15.36 5.35
C LEU A 409 12.76 16.50 5.53
N GLY A 410 12.05 16.86 4.47
CA GLY A 410 10.99 17.86 4.53
C GLY A 410 9.91 17.55 3.52
N ILE A 411 8.81 16.99 3.99
CA ILE A 411 7.64 16.65 3.17
C ILE A 411 6.41 17.26 3.81
N ARG A 412 5.65 18.05 3.04
CA ARG A 412 4.33 18.52 3.43
C ARG A 412 3.32 18.12 2.37
N LEU A 413 2.24 17.51 2.83
CA LEU A 413 1.12 17.12 1.99
C LEU A 413 -0.13 17.88 2.44
N LEU A 414 -0.78 18.59 1.52
CA LEU A 414 -2.08 19.20 1.73
C LEU A 414 -3.14 18.41 0.97
N LEU A 415 -4.22 18.03 1.65
CA LEU A 415 -5.44 17.58 1.00
C LEU A 415 -6.30 18.81 0.70
N LEU A 416 -6.56 19.03 -0.58
CA LEU A 416 -7.39 20.09 -1.11
C LEU A 416 -8.71 19.52 -1.61
N VAL A 417 -9.81 20.23 -1.39
CA VAL A 417 -11.14 19.89 -1.91
C VAL A 417 -11.75 21.10 -2.59
N GLU A 418 -12.65 20.87 -3.53
CA GLU A 418 -13.36 21.95 -4.22
C GLU A 418 -14.38 22.59 -3.28
N GLU A 419 -14.50 23.91 -3.35
CA GLU A 419 -15.52 24.67 -2.63
C GLU A 419 -16.87 24.55 -3.35
N ASP A 420 -17.92 24.18 -2.63
CA ASP A 420 -19.28 24.12 -3.18
C ASP A 420 -19.80 25.56 -3.44
N ASN A 421 -19.58 26.09 -4.64
CA ASN A 421 -20.16 27.36 -5.09
C ASN A 421 -21.66 27.18 -5.38
N ARG A 422 -22.50 27.12 -4.34
CA ARG A 422 -23.97 27.12 -4.48
C ARG A 422 -24.64 28.45 -4.12
N ALA A 423 -23.88 29.52 -3.89
CA ALA A 423 -24.43 30.79 -3.37
C ALA A 423 -23.95 32.08 -4.08
N GLY A 424 -23.50 32.02 -5.33
CA GLY A 424 -23.11 33.22 -6.08
C GLY A 424 -23.32 33.03 -7.58
N ASN A 425 -23.91 34.06 -8.20
CA ASN A 425 -24.34 34.15 -9.60
C ASN A 425 -23.48 33.40 -10.63
N ASP A 426 -24.16 32.86 -11.64
CA ASP A 426 -23.62 32.44 -12.93
C ASP A 426 -22.75 33.56 -13.52
N ASP A 427 -21.42 33.43 -13.38
CA ASP A 427 -20.45 34.17 -14.20
C ASP A 427 -19.26 33.25 -14.54
N GLY A 428 -19.31 32.66 -15.74
CA GLY A 428 -18.17 32.11 -16.49
C GLY A 428 -17.54 30.79 -16.01
N PRO A 429 -16.68 30.16 -16.84
CA PRO A 429 -15.92 28.95 -16.50
C PRO A 429 -14.76 29.31 -15.58
N SER A 430 -15.06 29.69 -14.34
CA SER A 430 -14.03 29.87 -13.30
C SER A 430 -13.51 28.50 -12.86
N SER A 431 -12.19 28.32 -12.78
CA SER A 431 -11.59 27.11 -12.25
C SER A 431 -12.03 26.88 -10.79
N PRO A 432 -12.37 25.64 -10.39
CA PRO A 432 -12.93 25.37 -9.07
C PRO A 432 -11.96 25.79 -7.96
N ARG A 433 -12.46 26.57 -7.00
CA ARG A 433 -11.65 27.07 -5.89
C ARG A 433 -11.29 25.92 -4.94
N LEU A 434 -10.00 25.66 -4.79
CA LEU A 434 -9.48 24.61 -3.91
C LEU A 434 -9.25 25.10 -2.48
N VAL A 435 -9.87 24.46 -1.51
CA VAL A 435 -9.79 24.77 -0.07
C VAL A 435 -9.04 23.67 0.68
N LYS A 436 -8.27 24.06 1.69
CA LYS A 436 -7.49 23.14 2.53
C LYS A 436 -8.41 22.34 3.45
N LYS A 437 -8.44 21.02 3.30
CA LYS A 437 -9.17 20.08 4.16
C LYS A 437 -8.28 19.49 5.25
N LEU A 438 -7.09 19.03 4.88
CA LEU A 438 -6.13 18.38 5.80
C LEU A 438 -4.69 18.75 5.43
N MET A 439 -3.81 18.75 6.42
CA MET A 439 -2.36 18.85 6.26
C MET A 439 -1.69 17.72 7.03
N ALA A 440 -0.73 17.08 6.39
CA ALA A 440 0.27 16.24 7.04
C ALA A 440 1.67 16.80 6.73
N THR A 441 2.57 16.83 7.72
CA THR A 441 3.99 17.07 7.48
C THR A 441 4.83 15.95 8.05
N LEU A 442 5.95 15.66 7.41
CA LEU A 442 6.99 14.74 7.84
C LEU A 442 8.31 15.47 7.69
N ASP A 443 8.84 15.94 8.81
CA ASP A 443 10.04 16.78 8.86
C ASP A 443 11.10 16.09 9.72
N SER A 444 12.36 16.07 9.27
CA SER A 444 13.46 15.66 10.14
C SER A 444 13.58 16.63 11.32
N ILE A 445 13.91 16.12 12.50
CA ILE A 445 14.06 16.96 13.68
C ILE A 445 15.30 17.84 13.48
N ALA A 446 15.07 19.13 13.28
CA ALA A 446 16.13 20.12 13.09
C ALA A 446 17.03 20.19 14.34
N PRO A 447 18.36 20.32 14.18
CA PRO A 447 19.23 20.60 15.30
C PRO A 447 18.83 21.95 15.93
N ALA A 448 18.77 22.02 17.26
CA ALA A 448 18.50 23.28 17.96
C ALA A 448 19.48 24.36 17.49
N ARG A 449 18.95 25.53 17.06
CA ARG A 449 19.74 26.67 16.56
C ARG A 449 20.90 26.92 17.50
N ALA A 450 22.11 26.97 16.95
CA ALA A 450 23.29 27.34 17.73
C ALA A 450 23.08 28.76 18.26
N SER A 451 23.09 28.92 19.58
CA SER A 451 23.38 30.22 20.18
C SER A 451 24.69 30.73 19.58
N ALA A 452 24.72 32.00 19.17
CA ALA A 452 25.81 32.64 18.43
C ALA A 452 27.18 32.65 19.16
N LYS A 453 27.29 32.04 20.35
CA LYS A 453 28.51 32.01 21.19
C LYS A 453 29.19 30.64 21.34
N GLY A 454 28.97 29.67 20.45
CA GLY A 454 29.56 28.32 20.60
C GLY A 454 29.94 27.62 19.30
N GLY A 455 30.96 28.15 18.61
CA GLY A 455 31.58 27.50 17.45
C GLY A 455 32.64 26.48 17.89
N ALA A 456 32.25 25.19 17.91
CA ALA A 456 33.10 23.97 17.84
C ALA A 456 32.31 22.72 18.29
N ASP A 457 31.30 22.88 19.15
CA ASP A 457 30.62 21.76 19.85
C ASP A 457 29.37 21.20 19.14
N ALA A 458 29.04 21.69 17.94
CA ALA A 458 27.87 21.22 17.20
C ALA A 458 27.92 19.71 16.90
N ALA A 459 29.11 19.16 16.65
CA ALA A 459 29.33 17.73 16.41
C ALA A 459 29.10 16.85 17.67
N ARG A 460 29.31 17.40 18.89
CA ARG A 460 29.19 16.68 20.17
C ARG A 460 27.80 16.75 20.81
N ARG A 461 26.86 17.52 20.25
CA ARG A 461 25.47 17.60 20.77
C ARG A 461 24.76 16.25 20.61
N THR A 462 24.30 15.69 21.72
CA THR A 462 23.51 14.45 21.80
C THR A 462 22.02 14.76 21.71
N GLY A 463 21.21 13.89 21.09
CA GLY A 463 19.77 14.10 20.99
C GLY A 463 19.15 13.58 19.70
N ARG A 464 17.86 13.84 19.51
CA ARG A 464 17.10 13.43 18.32
C ARG A 464 17.49 14.31 17.14
N ARG A 465 18.41 13.83 16.31
CA ARG A 465 18.85 14.50 15.08
C ARG A 465 19.30 13.47 14.05
N VAL A 466 19.37 13.91 12.80
CA VAL A 466 19.86 13.08 11.69
C VAL A 466 21.33 12.74 11.89
N ARG A 467 21.70 11.46 11.69
CA ARG A 467 23.08 10.95 11.83
C ARG A 467 23.34 9.85 10.80
N PRO A 468 24.59 9.61 10.37
CA PRO A 468 24.89 8.47 9.53
C PRO A 468 24.54 7.14 10.23
N LEU A 469 24.16 6.14 9.45
CA LEU A 469 23.79 4.82 9.97
C LEU A 469 25.00 4.09 10.53
N SER A 470 24.92 3.72 11.81
CA SER A 470 25.80 2.75 12.47
C SER A 470 24.99 1.98 13.51
N SER A 471 25.50 0.85 13.99
CA SER A 471 24.83 0.10 15.07
C SER A 471 24.58 1.00 16.28
N ALA A 472 25.56 1.82 16.66
CA ALA A 472 25.46 2.72 17.80
C ALA A 472 24.43 3.85 17.61
N THR A 473 24.39 4.49 16.44
CA THR A 473 23.43 5.58 16.19
C THR A 473 22.00 5.05 16.11
N LEU A 474 21.81 3.86 15.54
CA LEU A 474 20.50 3.21 15.48
C LEU A 474 20.02 2.76 16.86
N TYR A 475 20.85 2.11 17.67
CA TYR A 475 20.49 1.75 19.05
C TYR A 475 20.19 2.99 19.90
N ALA A 476 20.97 4.06 19.76
CA ALA A 476 20.72 5.30 20.46
C ALA A 476 19.39 5.95 20.04
N ALA A 477 18.99 5.82 18.77
CA ALA A 477 17.69 6.29 18.29
C ALA A 477 16.54 5.44 18.87
N LEU A 478 16.65 4.10 18.79
CA LEU A 478 15.65 3.17 19.32
C LEU A 478 15.46 3.33 20.84
N MET A 479 16.54 3.45 21.61
CA MET A 479 16.47 3.66 23.06
C MET A 479 15.87 5.00 23.47
N ARG A 480 15.89 6.02 22.61
CA ARG A 480 15.21 7.31 22.87
C ARG A 480 13.74 7.30 22.49
N GLN A 481 13.30 6.26 21.79
CA GLN A 481 11.95 6.09 21.27
C GLN A 481 11.47 4.62 21.43
N PRO A 482 11.66 3.97 22.59
CA PRO A 482 11.48 2.52 22.70
C PRO A 482 10.02 2.10 22.51
N VAL A 483 9.08 2.96 22.94
CA VAL A 483 7.64 2.71 22.82
C VAL A 483 6.97 3.67 21.83
N ASP A 484 7.65 4.74 21.39
CA ASP A 484 7.06 5.74 20.49
C ASP A 484 6.60 5.08 19.18
N LEU A 485 7.38 4.11 18.65
CA LEU A 485 7.03 3.36 17.44
C LEU A 485 5.72 2.57 17.59
N PHE A 486 5.55 1.85 18.71
CA PHE A 486 4.37 1.04 19.00
C PHE A 486 3.14 1.89 19.40
N LEU A 487 3.37 3.00 20.11
CA LEU A 487 2.31 3.92 20.54
C LEU A 487 1.80 4.80 19.41
N THR A 488 2.47 4.88 18.26
CA THR A 488 1.95 5.64 17.11
C THR A 488 0.56 5.18 16.70
N LEU A 489 0.34 3.87 16.53
CA LEU A 489 -0.96 3.30 16.17
C LEU A 489 -2.00 3.56 17.26
N ALA A 490 -1.67 3.25 18.52
CA ALA A 490 -2.58 3.50 19.65
C ALA A 490 -2.98 4.98 19.74
N ARG A 491 -2.03 5.90 19.52
CA ARG A 491 -2.26 7.33 19.48
C ARG A 491 -3.14 7.73 18.29
N ILE A 492 -2.90 7.20 17.10
CA ILE A 492 -3.71 7.47 15.90
C ILE A 492 -5.15 7.00 16.14
N LEU A 493 -5.35 5.79 16.66
CA LEU A 493 -6.68 5.26 17.01
C LEU A 493 -7.38 6.09 18.09
N TRP A 494 -6.64 6.55 19.10
CA TRP A 494 -7.19 7.45 20.11
C TRP A 494 -7.67 8.77 19.50
N GLN A 495 -6.88 9.38 18.61
CA GLN A 495 -7.29 10.61 17.92
C GLN A 495 -8.46 10.37 16.96
N ALA A 496 -8.49 9.23 16.27
CA ALA A 496 -9.59 8.80 15.43
C ALA A 496 -10.88 8.61 16.24
N GLY A 497 -10.82 7.94 17.39
CA GLY A 497 -11.94 7.79 18.31
C GLY A 497 -12.45 9.15 18.82
N LYS A 498 -11.55 10.08 19.14
CA LYS A 498 -11.95 11.46 19.49
C LYS A 498 -12.67 12.17 18.35
N LEU A 499 -12.21 12.02 17.11
CA LEU A 499 -12.89 12.59 15.94
C LEU A 499 -14.29 11.98 15.75
N HIS A 500 -14.40 10.66 15.91
CA HIS A 500 -15.65 9.95 15.67
C HIS A 500 -16.69 10.19 16.77
N PHE A 501 -16.33 9.94 18.03
CA PHE A 501 -17.28 9.97 19.15
C PHE A 501 -17.48 11.38 19.71
N ALA A 502 -16.40 12.16 19.88
CA ALA A 502 -16.52 13.49 20.48
C ALA A 502 -16.86 14.59 19.45
N LYS A 503 -16.33 14.48 18.23
CA LYS A 503 -16.55 15.48 17.16
C LYS A 503 -17.57 15.07 16.10
N ARG A 504 -18.24 13.95 16.33
CA ARG A 504 -19.32 13.40 15.50
C ARG A 504 -18.99 13.28 14.01
N LEU A 505 -17.77 12.88 13.68
CA LEU A 505 -17.36 12.68 12.29
C LEU A 505 -17.64 11.25 11.86
N ASP A 506 -18.56 11.05 10.90
CA ASP A 506 -18.95 9.73 10.44
C ASP A 506 -17.87 9.04 9.60
N ALA A 507 -17.87 7.70 9.62
CA ALA A 507 -16.90 6.88 8.91
C ALA A 507 -17.48 6.37 7.59
N PHE A 508 -16.72 6.51 6.51
CA PHE A 508 -16.93 5.80 5.26
C PHE A 508 -16.55 4.32 5.44
N GLY A 509 -17.37 3.43 4.89
CA GLY A 509 -16.98 2.04 4.69
C GLY A 509 -15.75 1.94 3.80
N ARG A 510 -15.01 0.83 3.94
CA ARG A 510 -13.85 0.54 3.10
C ARG A 510 -14.29 0.50 1.63
N PRO A 511 -13.77 1.37 0.75
CA PRO A 511 -14.05 1.30 -0.68
C PRO A 511 -13.17 0.24 -1.34
N ASP A 512 -13.67 -0.38 -2.42
CA ASP A 512 -12.84 -1.20 -3.29
C ASP A 512 -11.74 -0.35 -3.97
N MET A 513 -10.61 -0.98 -4.28
CA MET A 513 -9.56 -0.32 -5.06
C MET A 513 -10.03 -0.04 -6.48
N VAL A 514 -9.54 1.06 -7.04
CA VAL A 514 -9.98 1.55 -8.34
C VAL A 514 -8.76 2.09 -9.08
N GLN A 515 -8.66 1.76 -10.37
CA GLN A 515 -7.61 2.26 -11.26
C GLN A 515 -8.04 3.59 -11.91
N LEU A 516 -7.05 4.45 -12.22
CA LEU A 516 -7.31 5.74 -12.89
C LEU A 516 -7.85 5.58 -14.31
N SER A 517 -7.42 4.52 -15.01
CA SER A 517 -7.81 4.17 -16.38
C SER A 517 -9.25 3.65 -16.49
N GLU A 518 -9.90 3.30 -15.38
CA GLU A 518 -11.29 2.83 -15.41
C GLU A 518 -12.22 3.98 -15.85
N ALA A 519 -12.88 3.82 -17.00
CA ALA A 519 -13.92 4.72 -17.44
C ALA A 519 -15.17 4.54 -16.55
N VAL A 520 -15.63 5.63 -15.93
CA VAL A 520 -16.89 5.66 -15.18
C VAL A 520 -17.90 6.43 -16.02
N GLY A 521 -18.94 5.74 -16.50
CA GLY A 521 -19.99 6.35 -17.32
C GLY A 521 -20.75 7.46 -16.58
N ALA A 522 -21.33 8.40 -17.33
CA ALA A 522 -22.05 9.56 -16.81
C ALA A 522 -23.26 9.19 -15.92
N ASP A 523 -23.79 7.95 -16.03
CA ASP A 523 -24.93 7.45 -15.26
C ASP A 523 -24.55 6.42 -14.19
N ALA A 524 -23.35 6.53 -13.64
CA ALA A 524 -22.83 5.62 -12.61
C ALA A 524 -23.63 5.62 -11.28
N ASP A 525 -24.64 6.49 -11.13
CA ASP A 525 -25.59 6.46 -10.02
C ASP A 525 -26.78 5.52 -10.27
N ALA A 526 -27.08 5.19 -11.54
CA ALA A 526 -28.16 4.31 -11.96
C ALA A 526 -27.71 2.87 -12.30
N TYR A 527 -26.60 2.41 -11.72
CA TYR A 527 -26.07 1.06 -11.94
C TYR A 527 -27.12 -0.03 -11.70
N ASP A 528 -27.34 -0.88 -12.70
CA ASP A 528 -28.38 -1.90 -12.75
C ASP A 528 -27.86 -3.33 -12.54
N GLY A 529 -26.55 -3.48 -12.32
CA GLY A 529 -25.86 -4.77 -12.20
C GLY A 529 -25.08 -5.18 -13.45
N THR A 530 -25.15 -4.43 -14.56
CA THR A 530 -24.46 -4.77 -15.81
C THR A 530 -23.10 -4.07 -15.95
N GLY A 531 -22.09 -4.82 -16.40
CA GLY A 531 -20.71 -4.33 -16.54
C GLY A 531 -19.97 -4.17 -15.22
N LEU A 532 -18.77 -3.57 -15.27
CA LEU A 532 -17.98 -3.30 -14.06
C LEU A 532 -18.75 -2.29 -13.17
N PRO A 533 -19.04 -2.62 -11.90
CA PRO A 533 -19.78 -1.71 -11.02
C PRO A 533 -19.08 -0.36 -10.92
N PRO A 534 -19.74 0.77 -10.64
CA PRO A 534 -19.05 2.00 -10.29
C PRO A 534 -18.70 2.03 -8.79
N PRO A 535 -17.55 2.58 -8.38
CA PRO A 535 -17.17 2.57 -6.98
C PRO A 535 -18.07 3.52 -6.16
N HIS A 536 -18.52 3.11 -4.97
CA HIS A 536 -19.33 3.96 -4.07
C HIS A 536 -18.64 5.26 -3.69
N ASN A 537 -17.32 5.20 -3.48
CA ASN A 537 -16.50 6.34 -3.13
C ASN A 537 -15.56 6.68 -4.29
N ARG A 538 -16.04 7.47 -5.26
CA ARG A 538 -15.28 7.81 -6.46
C ARG A 538 -14.09 8.71 -6.15
N ILE A 539 -12.99 8.45 -6.84
CA ILE A 539 -11.82 9.35 -6.90
C ILE A 539 -12.15 10.60 -7.73
N GLU A 540 -11.37 11.66 -7.55
CA GLU A 540 -11.61 12.93 -8.22
C GLU A 540 -11.67 12.83 -9.76
N PRO A 541 -10.77 12.09 -10.43
CA PRO A 541 -10.85 11.92 -11.90
C PRO A 541 -12.15 11.24 -12.36
N HIS A 542 -12.67 10.32 -11.57
CA HIS A 542 -13.94 9.62 -11.84
C HIS A 542 -15.18 10.48 -11.61
N ARG A 543 -15.05 11.60 -10.89
CA ARG A 543 -16.14 12.58 -10.71
C ARG A 543 -16.28 13.50 -11.91
N LYS A 544 -15.18 13.76 -12.64
CA LYS A 544 -15.11 14.80 -13.69
C LYS A 544 -15.26 14.27 -15.12
N ALA A 545 -15.70 13.02 -15.32
CA ALA A 545 -15.85 12.34 -16.62
C ALA A 545 -14.60 12.28 -17.53
N ASN A 546 -13.48 12.91 -17.13
CA ASN A 546 -12.18 12.86 -17.80
C ASN A 546 -11.30 11.78 -17.16
N GLY A 547 -11.68 10.52 -17.37
CA GLY A 547 -10.86 9.34 -17.01
C GLY A 547 -9.72 9.12 -18.01
N GLY A 548 -8.80 10.08 -18.11
CA GLY A 548 -7.72 10.06 -19.10
C GLY A 548 -6.39 10.57 -18.55
N SER A 549 -5.99 10.11 -17.36
CA SER A 549 -4.62 10.30 -16.87
C SER A 549 -3.94 8.94 -16.80
N ASP A 550 -3.09 8.68 -17.77
CA ASP A 550 -2.07 7.64 -17.69
C ASP A 550 -1.11 7.99 -16.54
N ALA A 551 -0.66 6.97 -15.81
CA ALA A 551 0.52 6.96 -14.94
C ALA A 551 0.35 6.89 -13.40
N SER A 552 -0.84 6.74 -12.77
CA SER A 552 -0.89 6.35 -11.32
C SER A 552 -2.00 5.38 -10.87
N GLY A 553 -1.81 4.08 -11.15
CA GLY A 553 -2.70 3.00 -10.66
C GLY A 553 -2.35 2.45 -9.27
N GLY A 554 -3.32 1.75 -8.67
CA GLY A 554 -3.08 0.85 -7.53
C GLY A 554 -2.07 -0.23 -7.91
N LEU A 555 -1.10 -0.45 -7.01
CA LEU A 555 0.07 -1.27 -7.26
C LEU A 555 -0.09 -2.67 -6.67
N VAL A 556 -0.64 -2.74 -5.46
CA VAL A 556 -0.90 -4.01 -4.78
C VAL A 556 -2.30 -4.01 -4.19
N TYR A 557 -3.05 -5.04 -4.55
CA TYR A 557 -4.39 -5.32 -4.04
C TYR A 557 -4.31 -6.11 -2.72
N PRO A 558 -5.36 -6.03 -1.89
CA PRO A 558 -5.44 -6.79 -0.65
C PRO A 558 -5.41 -8.29 -0.95
N GLU A 559 -4.57 -9.03 -0.23
CA GLU A 559 -4.54 -10.49 -0.33
C GLU A 559 -5.86 -11.10 0.16
N PRO A 560 -6.35 -12.17 -0.49
CA PRO A 560 -7.59 -12.82 -0.07
C PRO A 560 -7.45 -13.44 1.31
N GLY A 561 -8.46 -13.23 2.14
CA GLY A 561 -8.61 -13.94 3.40
C GLY A 561 -8.97 -15.42 3.18
N TRP A 562 -8.77 -16.24 4.21
CA TRP A 562 -9.09 -17.68 4.14
C TRP A 562 -10.53 -17.96 3.66
N ALA A 563 -11.52 -17.21 4.17
CA ALA A 563 -12.92 -17.39 3.79
C ALA A 563 -13.19 -17.01 2.32
N GLU A 564 -12.47 -16.03 1.79
CA GLU A 564 -12.56 -15.60 0.38
C GLU A 564 -11.96 -16.65 -0.54
N THR A 565 -10.83 -17.25 -0.18
CA THR A 565 -10.23 -18.39 -0.90
C THR A 565 -11.17 -19.59 -0.93
N VAL A 566 -11.79 -19.92 0.20
CA VAL A 566 -12.80 -20.99 0.29
C VAL A 566 -14.01 -20.67 -0.60
N ALA A 567 -14.47 -19.42 -0.60
CA ALA A 567 -15.58 -18.97 -1.44
C ALA A 567 -15.23 -19.06 -2.93
N LYS A 568 -14.01 -18.68 -3.32
CA LYS A 568 -13.53 -18.79 -4.71
C LYS A 568 -13.54 -20.26 -5.17
N SER A 569 -13.01 -21.18 -4.35
CA SER A 569 -13.04 -22.62 -4.66
C SER A 569 -14.46 -23.17 -4.74
N TYR A 570 -15.36 -22.73 -3.86
CA TYR A 570 -16.78 -23.12 -3.89
C TYR A 570 -17.47 -22.66 -5.17
N VAL A 571 -17.30 -21.39 -5.55
CA VAL A 571 -17.90 -20.83 -6.77
C VAL A 571 -17.31 -21.48 -8.02
N HIS A 572 -16.01 -21.77 -8.05
CA HIS A 572 -15.39 -22.54 -9.13
C HIS A 572 -16.09 -23.88 -9.33
N ALA A 573 -16.24 -24.67 -8.26
CA ALA A 573 -16.91 -25.96 -8.32
C ALA A 573 -18.39 -25.83 -8.72
N LEU A 574 -19.08 -24.79 -8.25
CA LEU A 574 -20.47 -24.52 -8.59
C LEU A 574 -20.63 -24.19 -10.08
N VAL A 575 -19.80 -23.30 -10.62
CA VAL A 575 -19.81 -22.92 -12.05
C VAL A 575 -19.46 -24.13 -12.91
N GLN A 576 -18.42 -24.89 -12.53
CA GLN A 576 -17.99 -26.08 -13.25
C GLN A 576 -19.08 -27.16 -13.32
N ARG A 577 -19.72 -27.46 -12.19
CA ARG A 577 -20.85 -28.38 -12.15
C ARG A 577 -22.00 -27.90 -13.04
N ARG A 578 -22.32 -26.61 -12.99
CA ARG A 578 -23.44 -26.04 -13.74
C ARG A 578 -23.20 -26.03 -15.25
N VAL A 579 -21.99 -25.69 -15.70
CA VAL A 579 -21.59 -25.79 -17.11
C VAL A 579 -21.76 -27.23 -17.60
N HIS A 580 -21.34 -28.22 -16.80
CA HIS A 580 -21.50 -29.63 -17.16
C HIS A 580 -22.97 -30.09 -17.22
N GLU A 581 -23.80 -29.67 -16.26
CA GLU A 581 -25.25 -29.96 -16.28
C GLU A 581 -25.94 -29.38 -17.52
N LEU A 582 -25.62 -28.14 -17.89
CA LEU A 582 -26.16 -27.48 -19.09
C LEU A 582 -25.64 -28.14 -20.37
N GLU A 583 -24.38 -28.57 -20.39
CA GLU A 583 -23.79 -29.31 -21.49
C GLU A 583 -24.50 -30.66 -21.72
N GLN A 584 -24.92 -31.35 -20.66
CA GLN A 584 -25.77 -32.54 -20.74
C GLN A 584 -27.17 -32.24 -21.28
N GLN A 585 -27.71 -31.06 -21.01
CA GLN A 585 -29.00 -30.57 -21.54
C GLN A 585 -28.91 -30.07 -22.99
N GLY A 586 -27.70 -30.06 -23.58
CA GLY A 586 -27.48 -29.64 -24.96
C GLY A 586 -27.07 -28.18 -25.14
N GLU A 587 -26.84 -27.43 -24.05
CA GLU A 587 -26.40 -26.04 -24.11
C GLU A 587 -24.89 -25.91 -23.87
N ALA A 588 -24.20 -25.16 -24.73
CA ALA A 588 -22.78 -24.83 -24.54
C ALA A 588 -22.64 -23.46 -23.84
N TRP A 589 -21.91 -23.41 -22.73
CA TRP A 589 -21.66 -22.19 -21.95
C TRP A 589 -20.17 -21.89 -21.78
N SER A 590 -19.83 -20.60 -21.72
CA SER A 590 -18.55 -20.06 -21.27
C SER A 590 -18.80 -19.09 -20.13
N VAL A 591 -18.23 -19.35 -18.97
CA VAL A 591 -18.37 -18.49 -17.78
C VAL A 591 -16.99 -18.01 -17.36
N THR A 592 -16.83 -16.69 -17.31
CA THR A 592 -15.59 -16.06 -16.86
C THR A 592 -15.87 -15.07 -15.74
N ILE A 593 -15.12 -15.14 -14.64
CA ILE A 593 -15.10 -14.15 -13.58
C ILE A 593 -13.79 -13.39 -13.70
N GLN A 594 -13.86 -12.12 -14.11
CA GLN A 594 -12.72 -11.25 -14.35
C GLN A 594 -12.53 -10.29 -13.18
N SER A 595 -11.34 -10.28 -12.59
CA SER A 595 -10.95 -9.35 -11.54
C SER A 595 -10.23 -8.14 -12.13
N THR A 596 -10.41 -6.96 -11.54
CA THR A 596 -9.54 -5.80 -11.85
C THR A 596 -8.15 -5.92 -11.22
N ASP A 597 -7.97 -6.84 -10.28
CA ASP A 597 -6.65 -7.15 -9.72
C ASP A 597 -5.84 -7.99 -10.71
N PRO A 598 -4.73 -7.46 -11.28
CA PRO A 598 -3.90 -8.23 -12.20
C PRO A 598 -3.27 -9.47 -11.55
N ALA A 599 -3.21 -9.52 -10.21
CA ALA A 599 -2.71 -10.67 -9.47
C ALA A 599 -3.74 -11.80 -9.31
N ASP A 600 -5.02 -11.54 -9.55
CA ASP A 600 -6.08 -12.53 -9.42
C ASP A 600 -6.46 -13.08 -10.81
N PRO A 601 -6.12 -14.35 -11.14
CA PRO A 601 -6.45 -14.94 -12.43
C PRO A 601 -7.96 -15.16 -12.65
N GLY A 602 -8.79 -14.87 -11.64
CA GLY A 602 -10.24 -15.02 -11.74
C GLY A 602 -10.67 -16.48 -11.81
N ILE A 603 -11.75 -16.75 -12.56
CA ILE A 603 -12.25 -18.10 -12.89
C ILE A 603 -12.61 -18.11 -14.38
N ALA A 604 -12.19 -19.13 -15.12
CA ALA A 604 -12.62 -19.34 -16.51
C ALA A 604 -13.01 -20.81 -16.70
N VAL A 605 -14.27 -21.06 -17.05
CA VAL A 605 -14.80 -22.40 -17.29
C VAL A 605 -15.62 -22.38 -18.57
N ALA A 606 -15.31 -23.28 -19.50
CA ALA A 606 -16.01 -23.42 -20.77
C ALA A 606 -16.46 -24.87 -21.01
N SER A 607 -17.58 -25.04 -21.71
CA SER A 607 -18.02 -26.34 -22.21
C SER A 607 -17.02 -26.93 -23.22
N SER A 608 -16.92 -28.25 -23.23
CA SER A 608 -16.01 -29.03 -24.06
C SER A 608 -16.54 -29.32 -25.47
N LYS A 609 -17.84 -29.09 -25.72
CA LYS A 609 -18.48 -29.38 -27.01
C LYS A 609 -18.11 -28.35 -28.09
N SER A 610 -17.25 -28.74 -29.02
CA SER A 610 -16.98 -27.99 -30.25
C SER A 610 -18.14 -28.12 -31.25
N GLY A 611 -18.71 -27.00 -31.72
CA GLY A 611 -19.70 -26.97 -32.81
C GLY A 611 -21.10 -26.45 -32.46
N CYS A 612 -21.35 -25.99 -31.22
CA CYS A 612 -22.60 -25.35 -30.82
C CYS A 612 -22.39 -23.85 -30.53
N THR A 613 -23.42 -23.01 -30.70
CA THR A 613 -23.36 -21.59 -30.35
C THR A 613 -23.18 -21.42 -28.84
N GLN A 614 -21.97 -21.08 -28.41
CA GLN A 614 -21.61 -20.97 -27.01
C GLN A 614 -22.19 -19.68 -26.40
N ARG A 615 -23.02 -19.81 -25.36
CA ARG A 615 -23.50 -18.67 -24.57
C ARG A 615 -22.41 -18.21 -23.61
N THR A 616 -22.17 -16.91 -23.52
CA THR A 616 -21.10 -16.35 -22.68
C THR A 616 -21.68 -15.53 -21.53
N LEU A 617 -21.23 -15.82 -20.32
CA LEU A 617 -21.51 -15.05 -19.12
C LEU A 617 -20.18 -14.55 -18.52
N VAL A 618 -20.00 -13.24 -18.46
CA VAL A 618 -18.84 -12.63 -17.81
C VAL A 618 -19.30 -11.94 -16.54
N LEU A 619 -18.63 -12.22 -15.41
CA LEU A 619 -18.81 -11.51 -14.17
C LEU A 619 -17.57 -10.64 -13.94
N SER A 620 -17.74 -9.33 -13.77
CA SER A 620 -16.64 -8.40 -13.51
C SER A 620 -16.64 -8.01 -12.03
N THR A 621 -15.48 -8.05 -11.38
CA THR A 621 -15.36 -7.75 -9.94
C THR A 621 -14.13 -6.91 -9.62
N ARG A 622 -14.19 -6.13 -8.54
CA ARG A 622 -13.03 -5.41 -7.97
C ARG A 622 -12.40 -6.07 -6.77
N SER A 623 -13.12 -7.03 -6.17
CA SER A 623 -12.73 -7.71 -4.95
C SER A 623 -13.23 -9.14 -4.95
N TYR A 624 -12.86 -9.91 -3.92
CA TYR A 624 -13.35 -11.27 -3.72
C TYR A 624 -14.85 -11.32 -3.31
N GLY A 625 -15.52 -10.17 -3.23
CA GLY A 625 -16.93 -10.04 -2.88
C GLY A 625 -17.87 -10.90 -3.73
N VAL A 626 -17.60 -11.02 -5.04
CA VAL A 626 -18.41 -11.90 -5.94
C VAL A 626 -18.46 -13.33 -5.45
N TYR A 627 -17.34 -13.86 -4.97
CA TYR A 627 -17.26 -15.25 -4.53
C TYR A 627 -18.01 -15.44 -3.21
N VAL A 628 -17.85 -14.50 -2.29
CA VAL A 628 -18.52 -14.51 -0.99
C VAL A 628 -20.04 -14.36 -1.16
N ASP A 629 -20.48 -13.43 -2.00
CA ASP A 629 -21.91 -13.16 -2.24
C ASP A 629 -22.61 -14.37 -2.88
N LEU A 630 -22.00 -14.98 -3.91
CA LEU A 630 -22.55 -16.18 -4.56
C LEU A 630 -22.53 -17.43 -3.64
N MET A 631 -21.61 -17.48 -2.68
CA MET A 631 -21.59 -18.53 -1.65
C MET A 631 -22.60 -18.27 -0.53
N LEU A 632 -22.82 -17.02 -0.15
CA LEU A 632 -23.63 -16.64 1.01
C LEU A 632 -25.12 -16.51 0.67
N TYR A 633 -25.43 -15.83 -0.44
CA TYR A 633 -26.79 -15.51 -0.84
C TYR A 633 -27.36 -16.55 -1.80
N THR A 634 -28.61 -16.88 -1.55
CA THR A 634 -29.27 -18.01 -2.18
C THR A 634 -30.77 -17.72 -2.19
N PRO A 635 -31.44 -17.70 -3.36
CA PRO A 635 -30.94 -18.00 -4.72
C PRO A 635 -29.94 -16.95 -5.25
N SER A 636 -29.21 -17.26 -6.33
CA SER A 636 -28.20 -16.34 -6.93
C SER A 636 -28.76 -14.97 -7.31
N ARG A 637 -30.07 -14.86 -7.58
CA ARG A 637 -30.74 -13.59 -7.83
C ARG A 637 -30.78 -12.65 -6.61
N LEU A 638 -30.76 -13.22 -5.40
CA LEU A 638 -30.55 -12.44 -4.17
C LEU A 638 -29.10 -11.92 -4.09
N ALA A 639 -28.12 -12.72 -4.53
CA ALA A 639 -26.73 -12.28 -4.61
C ALA A 639 -26.57 -11.12 -5.62
N LEU A 640 -27.24 -11.19 -6.77
CA LEU A 640 -27.28 -10.10 -7.74
C LEU A 640 -27.88 -8.83 -7.13
N LEU A 641 -29.02 -8.93 -6.44
CA LEU A 641 -29.68 -7.76 -5.86
C LEU A 641 -28.85 -7.11 -4.73
N VAL A 642 -28.37 -7.92 -3.78
CA VAL A 642 -27.70 -7.42 -2.56
C VAL A 642 -26.23 -7.11 -2.84
N GLY A 643 -25.51 -8.02 -3.49
CA GLY A 643 -24.06 -7.91 -3.73
C GLY A 643 -23.69 -7.04 -4.92
N SER A 644 -24.37 -7.24 -6.05
CA SER A 644 -24.08 -6.49 -7.28
C SER A 644 -24.80 -5.15 -7.31
N ILE A 645 -26.14 -5.12 -7.28
CA ILE A 645 -26.89 -3.87 -7.50
C ILE A 645 -26.76 -2.91 -6.30
N ALA A 646 -27.12 -3.37 -5.10
CA ALA A 646 -27.08 -2.54 -3.90
C ALA A 646 -25.64 -2.37 -3.35
N GLY A 647 -24.87 -3.46 -3.36
CA GLY A 647 -23.53 -3.55 -2.82
C GLY A 647 -22.41 -3.14 -3.77
N ARG A 648 -22.67 -2.98 -5.08
CA ARG A 648 -21.72 -2.63 -6.17
C ARG A 648 -20.34 -3.31 -6.09
N ARG A 649 -20.29 -4.55 -5.60
CA ARG A 649 -19.04 -5.33 -5.47
C ARG A 649 -18.63 -5.99 -6.78
N TRP A 650 -19.62 -6.41 -7.57
CA TRP A 650 -19.43 -7.11 -8.84
C TRP A 650 -20.60 -6.83 -9.80
N GLY A 651 -20.46 -7.21 -11.06
CA GLY A 651 -21.46 -7.07 -12.10
C GLY A 651 -21.43 -8.19 -13.12
N VAL A 652 -22.39 -8.18 -14.04
CA VAL A 652 -22.58 -9.22 -15.06
C VAL A 652 -22.58 -8.64 -16.47
N SER A 653 -22.19 -9.42 -17.48
CA SER A 653 -22.30 -9.01 -18.88
C SER A 653 -23.74 -8.85 -19.35
N SER A 654 -24.64 -9.69 -18.83
CA SER A 654 -26.07 -9.65 -19.13
C SER A 654 -26.85 -10.27 -17.98
N ILE A 655 -27.90 -9.58 -17.53
CA ILE A 655 -28.83 -10.09 -16.50
C ILE A 655 -29.58 -11.31 -17.03
N ASP A 656 -29.98 -11.30 -18.30
CA ASP A 656 -30.67 -12.44 -18.94
C ASP A 656 -29.76 -13.68 -19.05
N ALA A 657 -28.48 -13.48 -19.37
CA ALA A 657 -27.51 -14.57 -19.37
C ALA A 657 -27.26 -15.11 -17.96
N PHE A 658 -27.18 -14.23 -16.95
CA PHE A 658 -27.04 -14.62 -15.56
C PHE A 658 -28.26 -15.43 -15.09
N ASP A 659 -29.46 -14.92 -15.34
CA ASP A 659 -30.71 -15.58 -15.00
C ASP A 659 -30.83 -16.93 -15.70
N ALA A 660 -30.54 -17.02 -17.01
CA ALA A 660 -30.59 -18.28 -17.73
C ALA A 660 -29.59 -19.32 -17.19
N PHE A 661 -28.37 -18.89 -16.87
CA PHE A 661 -27.35 -19.77 -16.31
C PHE A 661 -27.76 -20.30 -14.92
N PHE A 662 -28.31 -19.43 -14.06
CA PHE A 662 -28.70 -19.78 -12.68
C PHE A 662 -30.18 -20.22 -12.54
N ALA A 663 -30.98 -20.24 -13.60
CA ALA A 663 -32.43 -20.49 -13.57
C ALA A 663 -32.82 -21.83 -12.95
N ALA A 664 -32.02 -22.88 -13.16
CA ALA A 664 -32.33 -24.23 -12.66
C ALA A 664 -31.91 -24.47 -11.21
N GLN A 665 -31.46 -23.44 -10.47
CA GLN A 665 -31.34 -23.58 -9.03
C GLN A 665 -32.74 -23.62 -8.39
N GLN A 666 -33.34 -24.81 -8.44
CA GLN A 666 -34.43 -25.25 -7.56
C GLN A 666 -34.11 -24.87 -6.11
N PRO A 667 -35.13 -24.61 -5.26
CA PRO A 667 -34.96 -23.87 -4.02
C PRO A 667 -33.86 -24.47 -3.17
N LEU A 668 -32.71 -23.80 -3.20
CA LEU A 668 -31.55 -24.21 -2.45
C LEU A 668 -31.95 -24.21 -0.99
N ASN A 669 -31.86 -25.41 -0.41
CA ASN A 669 -32.03 -25.65 1.00
C ASN A 669 -31.23 -24.61 1.79
N LEU A 670 -31.94 -23.67 2.42
CA LEU A 670 -31.30 -22.71 3.31
C LEU A 670 -30.78 -23.50 4.51
N GLN A 671 -29.51 -23.90 4.43
CA GLN A 671 -28.79 -24.37 5.59
C GLN A 671 -29.04 -23.41 6.75
N ARG A 672 -29.14 -23.94 7.99
CA ARG A 672 -29.52 -23.17 9.18
C ARG A 672 -28.80 -21.82 9.29
N VAL A 673 -27.55 -21.72 8.86
CA VAL A 673 -26.76 -20.47 8.90
C VAL A 673 -27.17 -19.47 7.81
N ARG A 674 -27.35 -19.89 6.55
CA ARG A 674 -27.83 -19.00 5.47
C ARG A 674 -29.23 -18.46 5.79
N ALA A 675 -30.12 -19.31 6.32
CA ALA A 675 -31.43 -18.89 6.82
C ALA A 675 -31.33 -17.82 7.92
N ARG A 676 -30.44 -18.02 8.90
CA ARG A 676 -30.18 -17.05 9.96
C ARG A 676 -29.61 -15.73 9.43
N HIS A 677 -28.72 -15.79 8.44
CA HIS A 677 -28.17 -14.60 7.80
C HIS A 677 -29.25 -13.83 7.03
N LEU A 678 -30.10 -14.51 6.27
CA LEU A 678 -31.24 -13.90 5.59
C LEU A 678 -32.21 -13.24 6.58
N ASN A 679 -32.51 -13.91 7.69
CA ASN A 679 -33.35 -13.32 8.74
C ASN A 679 -32.70 -12.08 9.35
N PHE A 680 -31.39 -12.11 9.59
CA PHE A 680 -30.66 -10.95 10.10
C PHE A 680 -30.75 -9.72 9.19
N ILE A 681 -30.60 -9.89 7.87
CA ILE A 681 -30.72 -8.75 6.93
C ILE A 681 -32.17 -8.27 6.79
N LEU A 682 -33.17 -9.17 6.84
CA LEU A 682 -34.59 -8.81 6.84
C LEU A 682 -34.99 -8.04 8.11
N ASP A 683 -34.54 -8.48 9.28
CA ASP A 683 -34.81 -7.81 10.55
C ASP A 683 -34.11 -6.43 10.59
N SER A 684 -32.93 -6.32 9.98
CA SER A 684 -32.23 -5.04 9.81
C SER A 684 -32.99 -4.08 8.90
N HIS A 685 -33.57 -4.58 7.80
CA HIS A 685 -34.46 -3.79 6.94
C HIS A 685 -35.67 -3.29 7.72
N ARG A 686 -36.41 -4.21 8.37
CA ARG A 686 -37.61 -3.89 9.16
C ARG A 686 -37.34 -2.82 10.21
N ALA A 687 -36.23 -2.93 10.92
CA ALA A 687 -35.85 -1.95 11.94
C ALA A 687 -35.56 -0.55 11.37
N ALA A 688 -35.11 -0.46 10.11
CA ALA A 688 -34.74 0.79 9.47
C ALA A 688 -35.90 1.45 8.70
N SER A 689 -36.72 0.66 8.00
CA SER A 689 -37.81 1.16 7.16
C SER A 689 -39.17 1.19 7.88
N GLY A 690 -39.32 0.44 8.98
CA GLY A 690 -40.62 0.17 9.59
C GLY A 690 -41.53 -0.72 8.72
N ALA A 691 -41.05 -1.20 7.56
CA ALA A 691 -41.85 -1.95 6.60
C ALA A 691 -42.22 -3.33 7.13
N ASP A 692 -43.37 -3.82 6.69
CA ASP A 692 -43.80 -5.17 7.02
C ASP A 692 -42.92 -6.22 6.31
N ARG A 693 -42.67 -7.32 7.02
CA ARG A 693 -41.83 -8.42 6.53
C ARG A 693 -42.47 -9.07 5.32
N GLU A 694 -43.79 -9.26 5.31
CA GLU A 694 -44.48 -9.91 4.20
C GLU A 694 -44.45 -9.02 2.95
N GLN A 695 -44.65 -7.71 3.09
CA GLN A 695 -44.54 -6.75 1.98
C GLN A 695 -43.13 -6.77 1.35
N THR A 696 -42.09 -6.87 2.19
CA THR A 696 -40.70 -7.01 1.73
C THR A 696 -40.52 -8.30 0.93
N LEU A 697 -41.00 -9.43 1.45
CA LEU A 697 -40.95 -10.72 0.76
C LEU A 697 -41.73 -10.72 -0.54
N GLN A 698 -42.90 -10.08 -0.61
CA GLN A 698 -43.67 -9.90 -1.84
C GLN A 698 -42.90 -9.09 -2.88
N THR A 699 -42.19 -8.05 -2.46
CA THR A 699 -41.34 -7.24 -3.35
C THR A 699 -40.18 -8.06 -3.91
N LEU A 700 -39.55 -8.90 -3.08
CA LEU A 700 -38.49 -9.83 -3.51
C LEU A 700 -39.03 -10.91 -4.46
N ARG A 701 -40.21 -11.49 -4.19
CA ARG A 701 -40.87 -12.45 -5.09
C ARG A 701 -41.18 -11.84 -6.45
N ALA A 702 -41.64 -10.59 -6.48
CA ALA A 702 -41.88 -9.86 -7.73
C ALA A 702 -40.59 -9.63 -8.55
N PHE A 703 -39.43 -9.64 -7.90
CA PHE A 703 -38.12 -9.59 -8.55
C PHE A 703 -37.58 -10.98 -8.91
N GLY A 704 -38.36 -12.05 -8.77
CA GLY A 704 -37.93 -13.43 -9.05
C GLY A 704 -37.11 -14.09 -7.94
N ILE A 705 -37.14 -13.55 -6.71
CA ILE A 705 -36.48 -14.14 -5.54
C ILE A 705 -37.51 -14.95 -4.74
N THR A 706 -37.53 -16.25 -5.00
CA THR A 706 -38.40 -17.20 -4.29
C THR A 706 -37.63 -17.86 -3.14
N ILE A 707 -38.04 -17.58 -1.91
CA ILE A 707 -37.47 -18.19 -0.70
C ILE A 707 -38.36 -19.39 -0.34
N ALA A 708 -37.87 -20.62 -0.54
CA ALA A 708 -38.60 -21.82 -0.11
C ALA A 708 -38.02 -22.40 1.21
N ALA A 709 -38.80 -23.29 1.83
CA ALA A 709 -38.42 -23.97 3.05
C ALA A 709 -37.22 -24.92 2.83
N ALA A 710 -36.50 -25.21 3.92
CA ALA A 710 -35.32 -26.07 3.94
C ALA A 710 -35.61 -27.44 3.31
N GLY A 711 -34.87 -27.80 2.26
CA GLY A 711 -34.91 -29.11 1.60
C GLY A 711 -34.05 -30.19 2.30
N PRO A 712 -33.80 -31.33 1.65
CA PRO A 712 -32.86 -32.35 2.13
C PRO A 712 -31.41 -31.83 2.14
N HIS A 713 -30.62 -32.26 3.13
CA HIS A 713 -29.29 -31.72 3.43
C HIS A 713 -28.25 -32.14 2.38
N GLU A 714 -27.91 -31.26 1.43
CA GLU A 714 -26.73 -31.46 0.58
C GLU A 714 -25.48 -31.31 1.46
N ALA A 715 -24.64 -32.36 1.50
CA ALA A 715 -23.45 -32.41 2.32
C ALA A 715 -22.39 -31.42 1.79
N GLN A 716 -22.37 -30.20 2.33
CA GLN A 716 -21.33 -29.23 2.00
C GLN A 716 -20.02 -29.52 2.77
N PRO A 717 -18.86 -29.21 2.19
CA PRO A 717 -17.58 -29.26 2.89
C PRO A 717 -17.62 -28.44 4.19
N TRP A 718 -16.93 -28.91 5.23
CA TRP A 718 -16.89 -28.22 6.52
C TRP A 718 -16.30 -26.81 6.41
N SER A 719 -15.33 -26.60 5.50
CA SER A 719 -14.70 -25.31 5.24
C SER A 719 -15.73 -24.26 4.77
N VAL A 720 -16.62 -24.64 3.86
CA VAL A 720 -17.71 -23.78 3.36
C VAL A 720 -18.68 -23.42 4.48
N ARG A 721 -19.06 -24.41 5.31
CA ARG A 721 -19.94 -24.17 6.47
C ARG A 721 -19.33 -23.21 7.48
N VAL A 722 -18.03 -23.37 7.77
CA VAL A 722 -17.30 -22.48 8.68
C VAL A 722 -17.16 -21.09 8.08
N ALA A 723 -16.85 -20.97 6.79
CA ALA A 723 -16.75 -19.67 6.10
C ALA A 723 -18.09 -18.90 6.08
N ILE A 724 -19.20 -19.59 5.81
CA ILE A 724 -20.55 -18.98 5.87
C ILE A 724 -20.89 -18.56 7.32
N ALA A 725 -20.57 -19.41 8.30
CA ALA A 725 -20.78 -19.09 9.71
C ALA A 725 -19.94 -17.89 10.16
N SER A 726 -18.66 -17.84 9.79
CA SER A 726 -17.78 -16.71 10.13
C SER A 726 -18.27 -15.41 9.50
N SER A 727 -18.71 -15.42 8.24
CA SER A 727 -19.31 -14.25 7.58
C SER A 727 -20.59 -13.77 8.29
N HIS A 728 -21.47 -14.70 8.69
CA HIS A 728 -22.66 -14.33 9.46
C HIS A 728 -22.32 -13.73 10.83
N PHE A 729 -21.43 -14.38 11.58
CA PHE A 729 -21.01 -13.88 12.89
C PHE A 729 -20.32 -12.53 12.79
N ALA A 730 -19.47 -12.32 11.77
CA ALA A 730 -18.82 -11.04 11.52
C ALA A 730 -19.85 -9.93 11.27
N ALA A 731 -20.84 -10.14 10.40
CA ALA A 731 -21.88 -9.16 10.11
C ALA A 731 -22.73 -8.80 11.34
N VAL A 732 -23.09 -9.81 12.16
CA VAL A 732 -23.85 -9.59 13.40
C VAL A 732 -23.00 -8.86 14.45
N ALA A 733 -21.74 -9.27 14.60
CA ALA A 733 -20.81 -8.66 15.55
C ALA A 733 -20.52 -7.21 15.17
N GLU A 734 -20.32 -6.91 13.88
CA GLU A 734 -20.13 -5.55 13.38
C GLU A 734 -21.32 -4.66 13.73
N LYS A 735 -22.55 -5.05 13.36
CA LYS A 735 -23.75 -4.26 13.68
C LYS A 735 -23.91 -4.03 15.19
N LYS A 736 -23.71 -5.08 16.00
CA LYS A 736 -23.83 -4.98 17.47
C LYS A 736 -22.73 -4.12 18.08
N ALA A 737 -21.49 -4.25 17.62
CA ALA A 737 -20.37 -3.44 18.09
C ALA A 737 -20.59 -1.97 17.73
N PHE A 738 -21.05 -1.68 16.51
CA PHE A 738 -21.38 -0.32 16.09
C PHE A 738 -22.50 0.27 16.95
N ALA A 739 -23.57 -0.49 17.19
CA ALA A 739 -24.66 -0.05 18.05
C ALA A 739 -24.21 0.18 19.51
N LEU A 740 -23.42 -0.73 20.07
CA LEU A 740 -22.90 -0.63 21.44
C LEU A 740 -21.96 0.56 21.63
N LEU A 741 -21.07 0.79 20.66
CA LEU A 741 -20.11 1.88 20.70
C LEU A 741 -20.74 3.23 20.34
N GLY A 742 -21.95 3.23 19.77
CA GLY A 742 -22.55 4.43 19.16
C GLY A 742 -21.78 4.91 17.93
N ALA A 743 -21.11 3.98 17.23
CA ALA A 743 -20.37 4.28 16.02
C ALA A 743 -21.31 4.47 14.83
N ARG A 744 -20.91 5.30 13.87
CA ARG A 744 -21.75 5.73 12.73
C ARG A 744 -21.03 5.60 11.40
N TYR A 745 -21.73 5.03 10.43
CA TYR A 745 -21.35 5.10 9.04
C TYR A 745 -21.91 6.36 8.39
N VAL A 746 -21.26 6.83 7.32
CA VAL A 746 -21.85 7.83 6.43
C VAL A 746 -23.15 7.27 5.86
N ALA A 747 -24.21 8.06 5.91
CA ALA A 747 -25.54 7.63 5.52
C ALA A 747 -25.56 7.01 4.12
N GLY A 748 -26.18 5.84 4.03
CA GLY A 748 -26.24 5.03 2.81
C GLY A 748 -25.18 3.93 2.79
N THR A 749 -24.03 4.10 3.45
CA THR A 749 -22.91 3.15 3.37
C THR A 749 -23.01 2.00 4.38
N GLU A 750 -24.09 1.92 5.15
CA GLU A 750 -24.27 0.91 6.19
C GLU A 750 -24.34 -0.50 5.57
N PRO A 751 -23.47 -1.45 5.97
CA PRO A 751 -23.47 -2.81 5.42
C PRO A 751 -24.77 -3.58 5.70
N TRP A 752 -25.35 -3.42 6.89
CA TRP A 752 -26.59 -4.11 7.28
C TRP A 752 -27.86 -3.54 6.62
N LEU A 753 -27.75 -2.47 5.82
CA LEU A 753 -28.87 -1.87 5.09
C LEU A 753 -28.81 -2.12 3.57
N GLU A 754 -27.91 -3.00 3.11
CA GLU A 754 -27.83 -3.38 1.68
C GLU A 754 -29.15 -3.89 1.13
N LEU A 755 -29.85 -4.75 1.88
CA LEU A 755 -31.16 -5.26 1.48
C LEU A 755 -32.19 -4.13 1.37
N SER A 756 -32.18 -3.15 2.27
CA SER A 756 -33.08 -1.99 2.19
C SER A 756 -32.88 -1.21 0.90
N ARG A 757 -31.62 -1.02 0.49
CA ARG A 757 -31.28 -0.36 -0.78
C ARG A 757 -31.72 -1.19 -1.98
N GLY A 758 -31.53 -2.50 -1.94
CA GLY A 758 -32.02 -3.42 -2.98
C GLY A 758 -33.54 -3.39 -3.13
N VAL A 759 -34.29 -3.42 -2.01
CA VAL A 759 -35.76 -3.34 -2.03
C VAL A 759 -36.24 -2.00 -2.59
N ALA A 760 -35.59 -0.89 -2.20
CA ALA A 760 -35.88 0.44 -2.76
C ALA A 760 -35.60 0.50 -4.27
N TYR A 761 -34.53 -0.14 -4.74
CA TYR A 761 -34.24 -0.27 -6.17
C TYR A 761 -35.35 -1.02 -6.90
N VAL A 762 -35.80 -2.18 -6.40
CA VAL A 762 -36.90 -2.95 -7.00
C VAL A 762 -38.20 -2.13 -7.04
N ALA A 763 -38.51 -1.41 -5.97
CA ALA A 763 -39.66 -0.51 -5.94
C ALA A 763 -39.52 0.62 -6.98
N SER A 764 -38.32 1.19 -7.15
CA SER A 764 -38.05 2.21 -8.15
C SER A 764 -38.19 1.70 -9.59
N LEU A 765 -37.82 0.43 -9.86
CA LEU A 765 -38.03 -0.18 -11.18
C LEU A 765 -39.51 -0.27 -11.54
N LYS A 766 -40.37 -0.60 -10.56
CA LYS A 766 -41.82 -0.58 -10.75
C LYS A 766 -42.33 0.84 -11.02
N ALA A 767 -41.80 1.83 -10.29
CA ALA A 767 -42.17 3.24 -10.47
C ALA A 767 -41.65 3.86 -11.79
N ARG A 768 -40.48 3.42 -12.28
CA ARG A 768 -39.88 3.84 -13.57
C ARG A 768 -40.75 3.48 -14.78
N GLN A 769 -41.73 2.58 -14.64
CA GLN A 769 -42.76 2.40 -15.66
C GLN A 769 -43.69 3.62 -15.80
N HIS A 770 -43.71 4.58 -14.86
CA HIS A 770 -44.73 5.64 -14.77
C HIS A 770 -44.23 7.10 -14.57
N ALA A 771 -42.94 7.43 -14.35
CA ALA A 771 -42.46 8.84 -14.24
C ALA A 771 -40.90 9.00 -14.26
N PRO A 772 -40.34 10.20 -14.53
CA PRO A 772 -38.90 10.47 -14.47
C PRO A 772 -38.39 10.67 -13.01
N VAL A 773 -37.11 10.41 -12.82
CA VAL A 773 -36.48 9.93 -11.58
C VAL A 773 -35.90 11.05 -10.70
N ASP A 774 -36.24 11.04 -9.40
CA ASP A 774 -35.40 11.61 -8.35
C ASP A 774 -34.19 10.70 -8.11
N LYS A 775 -32.98 11.22 -8.36
CA LYS A 775 -31.73 10.47 -8.25
C LYS A 775 -31.50 10.04 -6.80
N ALA A 776 -31.18 8.76 -6.58
CA ALA A 776 -30.72 8.27 -5.29
C ALA A 776 -29.37 8.91 -4.95
N SER A 777 -29.39 10.10 -4.33
CA SER A 777 -28.19 10.83 -3.97
C SER A 777 -27.66 10.32 -2.64
N TRP A 778 -26.44 9.82 -2.65
CA TRP A 778 -25.65 9.61 -1.44
C TRP A 778 -25.17 10.97 -0.94
N ASP A 779 -25.03 11.13 0.38
CA ASP A 779 -24.47 12.37 0.91
C ASP A 779 -22.97 12.41 0.60
N THR A 780 -22.61 13.04 -0.52
CA THR A 780 -21.22 13.29 -0.92
C THR A 780 -20.58 14.42 -0.10
N ARG A 781 -21.34 15.06 0.80
CA ARG A 781 -20.83 16.15 1.64
C ARG A 781 -19.70 15.63 2.52
N LEU A 782 -18.75 16.53 2.74
CA LEU A 782 -17.47 16.37 3.44
C LEU A 782 -17.62 15.74 4.84
N GLY A 783 -17.77 14.41 4.92
CA GLY A 783 -17.90 13.68 6.19
C GLY A 783 -19.04 14.25 7.03
N SER A 784 -20.27 13.86 6.72
CA SER A 784 -21.48 14.46 7.28
C SER A 784 -21.43 14.59 8.82
N VAL A 785 -21.36 15.84 9.28
CA VAL A 785 -21.60 16.25 10.68
C VAL A 785 -23.08 16.61 10.89
N ARG A 786 -23.97 16.37 9.91
CA ARG A 786 -25.37 16.78 10.01
C ARG A 786 -26.35 15.62 9.88
N ARG A 787 -26.77 15.11 11.03
CA ARG A 787 -28.20 14.96 11.35
C ARG A 787 -28.48 15.82 12.57
N THR A 788 -29.22 16.90 12.39
CA THR A 788 -30.11 17.45 13.42
C THR A 788 -31.24 16.47 13.65
#